data_AF-A0A8C3XXH5-F1
#
_entry.id   AF-A0A8C3XXH5-F1
#
_cell.length_a   1.000
_cell.length_b   1.000
_cell.length_c   1.000
_cell.angle_alpha   90.00
_cell.angle_beta   90.00
_cell.angle_gamma   90.00
#
_symmetry.space_group_name_H-M   'P 1'
#
loop_
_entity.id
_entity.type
_entity.pdbx_description
1 polymer ?
#
loop_
_entity_poly.entity_id
_entity_poly.type
_entity_poly.pdbx_seq_one_letter_code
_entity_poly.pdbx_strand_id
1 'polypeptide(L)'
;MVTAEKVKNELVLGFIANNPNPTETLKIDVNSIQVTAGENPTTVTPLTSSGPTSLITSSLTPTSDSGLLTTSESSATVAECSPPAELCADGVTCISEDFFCDGVLNCPDGSDESEKRCAAVCDGKFMLTGSSGFFHSMNYPNPYNENIVCQWIIVVPQGLSIKLNFTSFETQPYADVLSIFEGLGQNKTLRASLSGPNIETIYIFSHEATAQFISDYSENYNGFNATYTAFNASELNNYEKINCTFEEGFCFWIQDLDDDSDWERVQGPTFPVMSGPDFDHTFGNLSGFYISTPIGLGVIEERVRILSLPLVPSDLYCLSFWYFMYGSNVYRLRVSTSDGHGQEKIIFEKEGNYGNNWNYGQVTLNETSDFKVIFDAFKRRGPSDIAVDDIGLTKGKCNEDNYVEPTVRPTVTTTPSVSTDCSVPVELWEPNSTFSSPNFPNNYPNSASCVWYLNAENGKNIQLHFQVFDLENFVDMVEVRDGRGPDSLLLAVYTGKGPLPDVYSTTNQMTVILQTDKTVTEKGFLANFTTGYHLSACTVDEHQCGSGECIPLHNLCDGIPQCEDGSDEAKCMRLLNGSLSTEGLVQARIGKSWHLACADDWSEEISDSVCQLLGLGDANTSSPVLFTGDGPFVTITKGSNQSLIFTEREHCLDNLVVHLQCNIQSCGKHLVTQNNGTKIVGGSDARREAWPWIVSLHFNLQPVCGASLVSDEWLVTAAHCVYGTHLKPSRWQAVLGLYDQSDVAQPPAAVRDIDRIIINPHYMKETKDSDIALMHLQQKVQYTDYIQPICLPEKHQQFLPGINCSIAGWGDLSSGGTPSNVLQEAVVPLLSNEKCQQQMSKYNITENMVCAGYDMGGIDSCQGDSGGPLTSEDGDKWFLVGVTSFGEGCARPQRPGVYARVTMFVDWIKNIIY
;
A
#
# COMPACT_ATOMS: atom_id res chain seq x y z
N MET A 1 -35.61 -32.07 2.64
CA MET A 1 -35.69 -32.99 1.49
C MET A 1 -35.81 -32.17 0.23
N VAL A 2 -34.78 -32.15 -0.61
CA VAL A 2 -34.82 -31.52 -1.93
C VAL A 2 -35.34 -32.57 -2.91
N THR A 3 -36.37 -32.25 -3.69
CA THR A 3 -36.88 -33.17 -4.72
C THR A 3 -35.94 -33.18 -5.93
N ALA A 4 -35.73 -34.33 -6.56
CA ALA A 4 -34.81 -34.48 -7.69
C ALA A 4 -35.16 -33.54 -8.87
N GLU A 5 -36.44 -33.21 -9.02
CA GLU A 5 -36.96 -32.27 -10.01
C GLU A 5 -36.50 -30.82 -9.77
N LYS A 6 -36.25 -30.44 -8.52
CA LYS A 6 -35.67 -29.12 -8.18
C LYS A 6 -34.18 -29.05 -8.53
N VAL A 7 -33.42 -30.14 -8.26
CA VAL A 7 -31.99 -30.25 -8.62
C VAL A 7 -31.79 -30.19 -10.13
N LYS A 8 -32.65 -30.86 -10.91
CA LYS A 8 -32.62 -30.79 -12.37
C LYS A 8 -32.82 -29.36 -12.90
N ASN A 9 -33.76 -28.61 -12.32
CA ASN A 9 -34.03 -27.23 -12.75
C ASN A 9 -32.90 -26.26 -12.39
N GLU A 10 -32.25 -26.42 -11.23
CA GLU A 10 -31.06 -25.63 -10.88
C GLU A 10 -29.85 -25.94 -11.77
N LEU A 11 -29.63 -27.22 -12.14
CA LEU A 11 -28.60 -27.60 -13.13
C LEU A 11 -28.82 -26.95 -14.50
N VAL A 12 -30.06 -26.94 -15.00
CA VAL A 12 -30.39 -26.27 -16.27
C VAL A 12 -30.15 -24.76 -16.21
N LEU A 13 -30.48 -24.11 -15.09
CA LEU A 13 -30.18 -22.68 -14.89
C LEU A 13 -28.67 -22.41 -14.83
N GLY A 14 -27.90 -23.27 -14.18
CA GLY A 14 -26.43 -23.19 -14.14
C GLY A 14 -25.79 -23.29 -15.53
N PHE A 15 -26.25 -24.21 -16.38
CA PHE A 15 -25.76 -24.32 -17.76
C PHE A 15 -26.12 -23.11 -18.65
N ILE A 16 -27.25 -22.45 -18.40
CA ILE A 16 -27.64 -21.22 -19.11
C ILE A 16 -26.78 -20.03 -18.65
N ALA A 17 -26.47 -19.94 -17.36
CA ALA A 17 -25.65 -18.87 -16.79
C ALA A 17 -24.18 -18.91 -17.23
N ASN A 18 -23.65 -20.07 -17.62
CA ASN A 18 -22.22 -20.29 -17.84
C ASN A 18 -21.82 -20.46 -19.33
N ASN A 19 -22.65 -20.00 -20.27
CA ASN A 19 -22.37 -20.11 -21.72
C ASN A 19 -21.84 -18.78 -22.31
N PRO A 20 -20.57 -18.68 -22.76
CA PRO A 20 -19.97 -17.40 -23.16
C PRO A 20 -20.38 -16.87 -24.55
N ASN A 21 -21.22 -17.59 -25.32
CA ASN A 21 -21.50 -17.24 -26.72
C ASN A 21 -23.00 -17.34 -27.07
N PRO A 22 -23.67 -16.24 -27.51
CA PRO A 22 -25.12 -16.19 -27.66
C PRO A 22 -25.67 -16.80 -28.97
N THR A 23 -24.84 -17.41 -29.82
CA THR A 23 -25.21 -17.85 -31.17
C THR A 23 -25.53 -19.35 -31.34
N GLU A 24 -25.32 -20.19 -30.31
CA GLU A 24 -25.71 -21.61 -30.34
C GLU A 24 -26.72 -21.95 -29.24
N THR A 25 -27.97 -22.25 -29.63
CA THR A 25 -29.01 -22.71 -28.70
C THR A 25 -28.88 -24.20 -28.40
N LEU A 26 -28.19 -24.55 -27.32
CA LEU A 26 -28.19 -25.90 -26.76
C LEU A 26 -29.59 -26.30 -26.27
N LYS A 27 -30.13 -27.40 -26.79
CA LYS A 27 -31.37 -28.02 -26.30
C LYS A 27 -31.05 -29.25 -25.46
N ILE A 28 -31.22 -29.13 -24.14
CA ILE A 28 -31.07 -30.23 -23.18
C ILE A 28 -32.45 -30.83 -22.88
N ASP A 29 -32.62 -32.14 -23.07
CA ASP A 29 -33.84 -32.85 -22.65
C ASP A 29 -33.75 -33.21 -21.16
N VAL A 30 -34.58 -32.56 -20.34
CA VAL A 30 -34.59 -32.71 -18.87
C VAL A 30 -34.87 -34.15 -18.42
N ASN A 31 -35.46 -34.99 -19.28
CA ASN A 31 -35.71 -36.39 -19.00
C ASN A 31 -34.46 -37.27 -19.05
N SER A 32 -33.38 -36.84 -19.72
CA SER A 32 -32.14 -37.64 -19.83
C SER A 32 -31.25 -37.55 -18.59
N ILE A 33 -31.46 -36.56 -17.71
CA ILE A 33 -30.68 -36.39 -16.47
C ILE A 33 -31.12 -37.45 -15.44
N GLN A 34 -30.18 -38.23 -14.92
CA GLN A 34 -30.38 -39.18 -13.82
C GLN A 34 -29.64 -38.67 -12.57
N VAL A 35 -30.28 -38.73 -11.41
CA VAL A 35 -29.70 -38.29 -10.12
C VAL A 35 -29.74 -39.48 -9.16
N THR A 36 -28.59 -40.04 -8.83
CA THR A 36 -28.43 -41.20 -7.93
C THR A 36 -27.80 -40.78 -6.62
N ALA A 37 -28.41 -41.16 -5.49
CA ALA A 37 -27.78 -41.10 -4.17
C ALA A 37 -26.90 -42.35 -3.99
N GLY A 38 -25.68 -42.18 -3.47
CA GLY A 38 -24.69 -43.25 -3.40
C GLY A 38 -24.62 -43.94 -2.04
N GLU A 39 -24.58 -45.26 -2.07
CA GLU A 39 -23.83 -46.11 -1.13
C GLU A 39 -23.04 -47.16 -1.95
N ASN A 40 -21.95 -47.69 -1.37
CA ASN A 40 -20.86 -48.44 -2.02
C ASN A 40 -21.28 -49.63 -2.91
N PRO A 41 -20.46 -49.96 -3.93
CA PRO A 41 -19.75 -51.25 -3.84
C PRO A 41 -18.34 -51.32 -4.49
N THR A 42 -17.48 -52.18 -3.92
CA THR A 42 -16.40 -52.87 -4.66
C THR A 42 -17.01 -54.05 -5.45
N THR A 43 -16.59 -54.42 -6.66
CA THR A 43 -15.38 -55.24 -6.88
C THR A 43 -15.11 -55.56 -8.39
N VAL A 44 -13.83 -55.53 -8.80
CA VAL A 44 -13.10 -56.58 -9.56
C VAL A 44 -13.17 -56.71 -11.12
N THR A 45 -12.18 -56.08 -11.77
CA THR A 45 -11.21 -56.65 -12.78
C THR A 45 -11.67 -57.01 -14.23
N PRO A 46 -10.79 -57.49 -15.16
CA PRO A 46 -10.31 -56.62 -16.25
C PRO A 46 -10.28 -57.31 -17.65
N LEU A 47 -9.55 -56.77 -18.62
CA LEU A 47 -9.19 -57.52 -19.84
C LEU A 47 -7.76 -57.24 -20.35
N THR A 48 -7.11 -58.30 -20.82
CA THR A 48 -5.68 -58.40 -21.12
C THR A 48 -5.40 -58.79 -22.57
N SER A 49 -4.18 -58.50 -23.05
CA SER A 49 -3.49 -59.20 -24.16
C SER A 49 -2.09 -58.59 -24.35
N SER A 50 -1.01 -59.30 -24.69
CA SER A 50 -0.71 -60.74 -24.72
C SER A 50 0.79 -60.95 -25.03
N GLY A 51 1.41 -62.06 -24.61
CA GLY A 51 2.78 -62.44 -25.04
C GLY A 51 3.54 -63.31 -24.01
N PRO A 52 4.29 -64.38 -24.38
CA PRO A 52 4.39 -65.56 -23.50
C PRO A 52 5.80 -66.13 -23.18
N THR A 53 5.80 -67.18 -22.34
CA THR A 53 6.85 -68.23 -22.11
C THR A 53 8.19 -67.83 -21.45
N SER A 54 8.83 -68.64 -20.59
CA SER A 54 8.44 -69.91 -19.92
C SER A 54 9.43 -70.33 -18.81
N LEU A 55 8.92 -70.95 -17.73
CA LEU A 55 9.49 -72.04 -16.89
C LEU A 55 10.95 -71.97 -16.36
N ILE A 56 11.16 -72.28 -15.05
CA ILE A 56 11.85 -73.49 -14.51
C ILE A 56 12.13 -73.39 -12.98
N THR A 57 11.42 -74.24 -12.22
CA THR A 57 11.76 -75.01 -10.99
C THR A 57 12.58 -74.48 -9.77
N SER A 58 12.02 -74.82 -8.58
CA SER A 58 12.61 -75.63 -7.48
C SER A 58 13.52 -75.04 -6.35
N SER A 59 12.89 -74.85 -5.18
CA SER A 59 12.91 -75.77 -3.99
C SER A 59 13.96 -75.68 -2.86
N LEU A 60 13.48 -76.07 -1.65
CA LEU A 60 14.15 -76.70 -0.47
C LEU A 60 14.61 -75.83 0.74
N THR A 61 13.70 -75.71 1.72
CA THR A 61 13.79 -76.14 3.15
C THR A 61 15.15 -76.33 3.86
N PRO A 62 15.21 -76.00 5.17
CA PRO A 62 15.15 -77.04 6.25
C PRO A 62 14.18 -76.64 7.41
N THR A 63 13.45 -77.47 8.17
CA THR A 63 13.75 -78.64 9.05
C THR A 63 14.72 -78.33 10.21
N SER A 64 14.47 -78.70 11.49
CA SER A 64 13.43 -79.55 12.12
C SER A 64 13.41 -79.47 13.67
N ASP A 65 12.40 -80.15 14.26
CA ASP A 65 12.32 -80.77 15.61
C ASP A 65 11.67 -80.02 16.80
N SER A 66 10.81 -80.66 17.63
CA SER A 66 9.77 -81.70 17.37
C SER A 66 8.87 -81.97 18.59
N GLY A 67 7.62 -82.38 18.33
CA GLY A 67 6.72 -83.10 19.26
C GLY A 67 5.46 -82.35 19.72
N LEU A 68 4.28 -82.98 19.87
CA LEU A 68 3.83 -84.34 19.51
C LEU A 68 2.29 -84.48 19.66
N LEU A 69 1.56 -84.93 18.60
CA LEU A 69 0.19 -85.52 18.61
C LEU A 69 -1.00 -84.68 19.19
N THR A 70 -2.26 -84.71 18.72
CA THR A 70 -2.98 -85.56 17.74
C THR A 70 -4.18 -84.79 17.14
N THR A 71 -4.41 -84.94 15.82
CA THR A 71 -5.69 -84.92 15.08
C THR A 71 -6.91 -84.12 15.60
N SER A 72 -7.29 -83.04 14.91
CA SER A 72 -8.61 -82.93 14.25
C SER A 72 -8.66 -81.72 13.31
N GLU A 73 -9.39 -81.83 12.20
CA GLU A 73 -9.59 -80.75 11.23
C GLU A 73 -10.62 -79.73 11.75
N SER A 74 -10.25 -78.45 11.81
CA SER A 74 -11.20 -77.37 11.52
C SER A 74 -10.48 -76.07 11.15
N SER A 75 -11.10 -75.36 10.20
CA SER A 75 -10.74 -74.06 9.62
C SER A 75 -9.92 -73.12 10.50
N ALA A 76 -8.86 -72.53 9.91
CA ALA A 76 -8.11 -71.44 10.51
C ALA A 76 -9.03 -70.27 10.87
N THR A 77 -9.02 -69.86 12.13
CA THR A 77 -9.40 -68.51 12.54
C THR A 77 -8.26 -67.58 12.13
N VAL A 78 -8.51 -66.69 11.17
CA VAL A 78 -7.62 -65.54 10.95
C VAL A 78 -7.55 -64.76 12.25
N ALA A 79 -6.34 -64.44 12.71
CA ALA A 79 -6.16 -63.59 13.88
C ALA A 79 -6.50 -62.15 13.50
N GLU A 80 -7.76 -61.75 13.70
CA GLU A 80 -8.15 -60.34 13.59
C GLU A 80 -7.52 -59.57 14.76
N CYS A 81 -6.54 -58.72 14.44
CA CYS A 81 -6.03 -57.73 15.37
C CYS A 81 -7.18 -56.75 15.72
N SER A 82 -7.31 -56.38 16.99
CA SER A 82 -8.29 -55.35 17.38
C SER A 82 -7.75 -53.97 16.96
N PRO A 83 -8.55 -53.09 16.31
CA PRO A 83 -8.11 -51.75 15.95
C PRO A 83 -7.61 -50.97 17.18
N PRO A 84 -6.50 -50.21 17.08
CA PRO A 84 -5.81 -49.77 15.85
C PRO A 84 -4.56 -50.61 15.49
N ALA A 85 -4.59 -51.94 15.64
CA ALA A 85 -3.47 -52.81 15.27
C ALA A 85 -3.65 -53.51 13.92
N GLU A 86 -2.60 -53.52 13.09
CA GLU A 86 -2.50 -54.21 11.80
C GLU A 86 -1.58 -55.43 11.86
N LEU A 87 -1.70 -56.33 10.85
CA LEU A 87 -0.87 -57.53 10.73
C LEU A 87 0.45 -57.26 9.98
N CYS A 88 1.55 -57.76 10.55
CA CYS A 88 2.80 -58.00 9.82
C CYS A 88 2.57 -59.01 8.68
N ALA A 89 3.46 -59.03 7.67
CA ALA A 89 3.33 -59.95 6.53
C ALA A 89 3.55 -61.44 6.92
N ASP A 90 4.04 -61.70 8.13
CA ASP A 90 4.09 -63.04 8.75
C ASP A 90 2.70 -63.64 9.05
N GLY A 91 1.64 -62.81 9.11
CA GLY A 91 0.26 -63.22 9.39
C GLY A 91 -0.02 -63.66 10.84
N VAL A 92 0.88 -63.36 11.77
CA VAL A 92 0.79 -63.78 13.19
C VAL A 92 1.07 -62.62 14.15
N THR A 93 1.95 -61.70 13.80
CA THR A 93 2.33 -60.56 14.65
C THR A 93 1.41 -59.37 14.38
N CYS A 94 0.68 -58.91 15.40
CA CYS A 94 -0.05 -57.64 15.40
C CYS A 94 0.83 -56.53 15.96
N ILE A 95 0.99 -55.42 15.23
CA ILE A 95 1.59 -54.16 15.73
C ILE A 95 0.60 -53.00 15.49
N SER A 96 0.73 -51.89 16.23
CA SER A 96 -0.11 -50.69 15.99
C SER A 96 0.08 -50.19 14.55
N GLU A 97 -0.96 -49.63 13.94
CA GLU A 97 -0.86 -48.90 12.67
C GLU A 97 0.24 -47.81 12.73
N ASP A 98 0.44 -47.20 13.91
CA ASP A 98 1.47 -46.18 14.18
C ASP A 98 2.92 -46.68 14.19
N PHE A 99 3.16 -47.99 14.06
CA PHE A 99 4.48 -48.64 14.01
C PHE A 99 4.84 -49.15 12.61
N PHE A 100 4.02 -48.85 11.61
CA PHE A 100 4.33 -49.09 10.20
C PHE A 100 4.98 -47.86 9.57
N CYS A 101 6.02 -48.07 8.79
CA CYS A 101 6.75 -47.02 8.08
C CYS A 101 7.39 -45.98 9.02
N ASP A 102 7.80 -46.38 10.23
CA ASP A 102 8.35 -45.48 11.26
C ASP A 102 9.90 -45.48 11.32
N GLY A 103 10.55 -46.34 10.53
CA GLY A 103 12.00 -46.53 10.45
C GLY A 103 12.55 -47.59 11.41
N VAL A 104 11.73 -48.12 12.31
CA VAL A 104 12.12 -49.10 13.33
C VAL A 104 11.58 -50.46 12.92
N LEU A 105 12.43 -51.50 12.99
CA LEU A 105 12.02 -52.87 12.70
C LEU A 105 11.21 -53.43 13.89
N ASN A 106 9.91 -53.20 13.87
CA ASN A 106 8.90 -53.63 14.84
C ASN A 106 8.33 -55.02 14.47
N CYS A 107 8.17 -55.32 13.18
CA CYS A 107 7.85 -56.66 12.66
C CYS A 107 9.12 -57.54 12.62
N PRO A 108 9.07 -58.81 13.08
CA PRO A 108 10.23 -59.72 13.05
C PRO A 108 10.79 -60.03 11.66
N ASP A 109 10.02 -59.79 10.60
CA ASP A 109 10.39 -59.99 9.20
C ASP A 109 10.75 -58.68 8.46
N GLY A 110 10.67 -57.52 9.12
CA GLY A 110 10.88 -56.20 8.52
C GLY A 110 9.84 -55.82 7.45
N SER A 111 8.65 -56.43 7.48
CA SER A 111 7.59 -56.15 6.51
C SER A 111 6.87 -54.81 6.74
N ASP A 112 6.97 -54.30 7.96
CA ASP A 112 6.58 -52.96 8.38
C ASP A 112 7.33 -51.86 7.64
N GLU A 113 8.65 -51.99 7.46
CA GLU A 113 9.52 -50.98 6.85
C GLU A 113 9.84 -51.26 5.37
N SER A 114 9.08 -52.15 4.73
CA SER A 114 9.37 -52.59 3.36
C SER A 114 9.00 -51.53 2.32
N GLU A 115 9.87 -51.27 1.33
CA GLU A 115 9.62 -50.30 0.24
C GLU A 115 8.28 -50.53 -0.48
N LYS A 116 7.79 -51.78 -0.55
CA LYS A 116 6.50 -52.11 -1.19
C LYS A 116 5.27 -51.68 -0.37
N ARG A 117 5.43 -51.46 0.93
CA ARG A 117 4.38 -51.00 1.86
C ARG A 117 4.52 -49.51 2.15
N CYS A 118 5.76 -49.02 2.23
CA CYS A 118 6.10 -47.68 2.73
C CYS A 118 6.65 -46.69 1.71
N ALA A 119 6.83 -47.05 0.43
CA ALA A 119 7.26 -46.12 -0.61
C ALA A 119 6.45 -44.81 -0.53
N ALA A 120 7.14 -43.67 -0.36
CA ALA A 120 6.49 -42.38 -0.26
C ALA A 120 5.66 -42.12 -1.52
N VAL A 121 4.42 -41.65 -1.34
CA VAL A 121 3.49 -41.34 -2.43
C VAL A 121 4.10 -40.33 -3.42
N CYS A 122 5.02 -39.47 -2.95
CA CYS A 122 5.71 -38.44 -3.72
C CYS A 122 6.71 -38.97 -4.77
N ASP A 123 7.81 -39.61 -4.35
CA ASP A 123 8.93 -40.00 -5.23
C ASP A 123 9.18 -41.52 -5.29
N GLY A 124 8.34 -42.31 -4.60
CA GLY A 124 8.46 -43.76 -4.54
C GLY A 124 9.61 -44.28 -3.68
N LYS A 125 10.37 -43.41 -3.00
CA LYS A 125 11.44 -43.79 -2.07
C LYS A 125 10.95 -43.67 -0.63
N PHE A 126 11.54 -44.44 0.27
CA PHE A 126 11.21 -44.38 1.70
C PHE A 126 12.48 -44.34 2.53
N MET A 127 13.34 -45.35 2.39
CA MET A 127 14.66 -45.40 3.03
C MET A 127 15.75 -44.78 2.16
N LEU A 128 16.54 -43.87 2.73
CA LEU A 128 17.62 -43.12 2.10
C LEU A 128 18.93 -43.37 2.87
N THR A 129 19.65 -44.44 2.50
CA THR A 129 20.79 -44.99 3.27
C THR A 129 22.18 -44.59 2.78
N GLY A 130 22.27 -43.72 1.77
CA GLY A 130 23.55 -43.23 1.23
C GLY A 130 24.18 -42.15 2.11
N SER A 131 25.48 -41.88 1.95
CA SER A 131 26.13 -40.69 2.54
C SER A 131 25.73 -39.36 1.87
N SER A 132 24.98 -39.43 0.76
CA SER A 132 24.36 -38.30 0.09
C SER A 132 23.22 -38.78 -0.80
N GLY A 133 22.19 -37.97 -1.00
CA GLY A 133 21.08 -38.28 -1.90
C GLY A 133 20.10 -37.12 -2.06
N PHE A 134 18.92 -37.40 -2.61
CA PHE A 134 17.87 -36.40 -2.83
C PHE A 134 16.46 -37.01 -2.77
N PHE A 135 15.50 -36.19 -2.36
CA PHE A 135 14.06 -36.47 -2.32
C PHE A 135 13.28 -35.22 -2.71
N HIS A 136 12.09 -35.38 -3.27
CA HIS A 136 11.30 -34.28 -3.81
C HIS A 136 9.80 -34.51 -3.62
N SER A 137 9.02 -33.43 -3.67
CA SER A 137 7.55 -33.50 -3.67
C SER A 137 7.01 -34.22 -4.90
N MET A 138 5.75 -34.63 -4.84
CA MET A 138 5.05 -35.24 -5.98
C MET A 138 5.06 -34.28 -7.20
N ASN A 139 5.20 -34.84 -8.41
CA ASN A 139 5.18 -34.13 -9.70
C ASN A 139 6.28 -33.07 -9.97
N TYR A 140 7.18 -32.77 -9.02
CA TYR A 140 8.23 -31.74 -9.16
C TYR A 140 8.98 -31.84 -10.51
N PRO A 141 9.15 -30.75 -11.27
CA PRO A 141 8.92 -29.34 -10.91
C PRO A 141 7.51 -28.80 -11.25
N ASN A 142 6.52 -29.68 -11.47
CA ASN A 142 5.11 -29.28 -11.62
C ASN A 142 4.42 -29.34 -10.24
N PRO A 143 3.24 -28.71 -10.08
CA PRO A 143 2.56 -28.71 -8.80
C PRO A 143 2.24 -30.09 -8.22
N TYR A 144 2.40 -30.21 -6.90
CA TYR A 144 2.00 -31.40 -6.15
C TYR A 144 0.46 -31.54 -6.10
N ASN A 145 -0.01 -32.67 -5.57
CA ASN A 145 -1.44 -32.94 -5.43
C ASN A 145 -1.91 -32.56 -4.03
N GLU A 146 -3.19 -32.19 -3.91
CA GLU A 146 -3.87 -31.95 -2.63
C GLU A 146 -3.93 -33.22 -1.74
N ASN A 147 -3.94 -33.03 -0.42
CA ASN A 147 -4.02 -34.06 0.61
C ASN A 147 -2.97 -35.18 0.54
N ILE A 148 -1.75 -34.90 0.08
CA ILE A 148 -0.66 -35.88 0.11
C ILE A 148 0.05 -35.87 1.47
N VAL A 149 0.36 -37.07 1.96
CA VAL A 149 1.29 -37.29 3.06
C VAL A 149 2.45 -38.11 2.52
N CYS A 150 3.66 -37.56 2.60
CA CYS A 150 4.89 -38.21 2.16
C CYS A 150 5.89 -38.28 3.32
N GLN A 151 6.56 -39.41 3.48
CA GLN A 151 7.53 -39.62 4.55
C GLN A 151 8.79 -40.28 4.01
N TRP A 152 9.95 -39.75 4.38
CA TRP A 152 11.27 -40.25 4.03
C TRP A 152 12.11 -40.43 5.28
N ILE A 153 12.96 -41.45 5.27
CA ILE A 153 13.83 -41.79 6.38
C ILE A 153 15.27 -41.79 5.89
N ILE A 154 16.08 -40.90 6.46
CA ILE A 154 17.47 -40.67 6.09
C ILE A 154 18.34 -41.31 7.16
N VAL A 155 19.15 -42.28 6.76
CA VAL A 155 20.10 -42.98 7.64
C VAL A 155 21.49 -42.89 7.03
N VAL A 156 22.37 -42.12 7.67
CA VAL A 156 23.78 -42.00 7.28
C VAL A 156 24.66 -42.88 8.17
N PRO A 157 25.93 -43.15 7.80
CA PRO A 157 26.83 -43.92 8.65
C PRO A 157 26.94 -43.37 10.08
N GLN A 158 26.93 -44.27 11.07
CA GLN A 158 27.01 -43.93 12.49
C GLN A 158 28.20 -43.00 12.80
N GLY A 159 27.93 -41.95 13.60
CA GLY A 159 28.89 -40.92 13.95
C GLY A 159 28.99 -39.75 12.96
N LEU A 160 28.22 -39.77 11.87
CA LEU A 160 28.01 -38.62 10.99
C LEU A 160 26.68 -37.92 11.30
N SER A 161 26.60 -36.66 10.90
CA SER A 161 25.46 -35.75 10.98
C SER A 161 24.95 -35.44 9.57
N ILE A 162 23.69 -34.99 9.44
CA ILE A 162 23.03 -34.78 8.14
C ILE A 162 22.87 -33.28 7.87
N LYS A 163 23.40 -32.81 6.73
CA LYS A 163 23.14 -31.47 6.18
C LYS A 163 22.12 -31.60 5.04
N LEU A 164 20.99 -30.90 5.18
CA LEU A 164 19.92 -30.76 4.19
C LEU A 164 20.01 -29.41 3.48
N ASN A 165 19.82 -29.38 2.17
CA ASN A 165 19.82 -28.17 1.35
C ASN A 165 18.77 -28.29 0.22
N PHE A 166 18.05 -27.20 -0.04
CA PHE A 166 16.95 -27.16 -1.01
C PHE A 166 17.38 -26.43 -2.28
N THR A 167 17.12 -27.06 -3.43
CA THR A 167 17.39 -26.44 -4.75
C THR A 167 16.25 -25.58 -5.25
N SER A 168 15.04 -25.86 -4.76
CA SER A 168 13.80 -25.11 -4.96
C SER A 168 12.87 -25.52 -3.83
N PHE A 169 12.09 -24.57 -3.30
CA PHE A 169 11.08 -24.82 -2.28
C PHE A 169 9.94 -23.80 -2.45
N GLU A 170 8.81 -24.27 -2.99
CA GLU A 170 7.58 -23.51 -3.19
C GLU A 170 6.39 -24.34 -2.70
N THR A 171 5.93 -24.10 -1.47
CA THR A 171 4.70 -24.69 -0.91
C THR A 171 3.72 -23.60 -0.47
N GLN A 172 2.45 -23.94 -0.20
CA GLN A 172 1.49 -22.96 0.34
C GLN A 172 1.94 -22.48 1.74
N PRO A 173 2.07 -21.16 1.99
CA PRO A 173 2.45 -20.63 3.30
C PRO A 173 1.48 -21.04 4.40
N TYR A 174 2.00 -21.48 5.55
CA TYR A 174 1.25 -21.84 6.77
C TYR A 174 0.26 -23.02 6.69
N ALA A 175 0.05 -23.60 5.51
CA ALA A 175 -0.84 -24.75 5.29
C ALA A 175 -0.06 -26.01 4.90
N ASP A 176 0.83 -25.91 3.91
CA ASP A 176 1.59 -27.05 3.40
C ASP A 176 3.00 -27.09 4.02
N VAL A 177 3.22 -28.09 4.87
CA VAL A 177 4.35 -28.14 5.80
C VAL A 177 5.26 -29.34 5.54
N LEU A 178 6.56 -29.07 5.38
CA LEU A 178 7.63 -30.05 5.46
C LEU A 178 8.27 -30.02 6.86
N SER A 179 7.96 -31.04 7.66
CA SER A 179 8.50 -31.25 9.00
C SER A 179 9.76 -32.14 8.93
N ILE A 180 10.87 -31.68 9.47
CA ILE A 180 12.11 -32.44 9.60
C ILE A 180 12.33 -32.82 11.06
N PHE A 181 12.41 -34.12 11.32
CA PHE A 181 12.64 -34.70 12.64
C PHE A 181 14.03 -35.36 12.73
N GLU A 182 14.65 -35.28 13.89
CA GLU A 182 15.83 -36.03 14.27
C GLU A 182 15.43 -37.36 14.92
N GLY A 183 16.05 -38.46 14.49
CA GLY A 183 15.72 -39.82 14.93
C GLY A 183 14.57 -40.50 14.17
N LEU A 184 14.26 -41.71 14.61
CA LEU A 184 13.28 -42.63 14.03
C LEU A 184 12.14 -42.94 15.02
N GLY A 185 11.04 -43.49 14.51
CA GLY A 185 9.90 -43.96 15.29
C GLY A 185 9.12 -42.86 16.00
N GLN A 186 8.40 -43.25 17.05
CA GLN A 186 7.53 -42.34 17.82
C GLN A 186 8.28 -41.34 18.71
N ASN A 187 9.55 -41.59 19.03
CA ASN A 187 10.39 -40.70 19.85
C ASN A 187 11.21 -39.70 18.99
N LYS A 188 10.85 -39.51 17.72
CA LYS A 188 11.50 -38.56 16.82
C LYS A 188 11.28 -37.12 17.28
N THR A 189 12.32 -36.29 17.19
CA THR A 189 12.37 -34.93 17.73
C THR A 189 12.21 -33.93 16.59
N LEU A 190 11.19 -33.06 16.59
CA LEU A 190 11.05 -32.04 15.54
C LEU A 190 12.24 -31.06 15.62
N ARG A 191 12.86 -30.76 14.48
CA ARG A 191 14.02 -29.86 14.37
C ARG A 191 13.81 -28.68 13.42
N ALA A 192 12.93 -28.82 12.43
CA ALA A 192 12.54 -27.73 11.54
C ALA A 192 11.14 -27.98 10.97
N SER A 193 10.43 -26.90 10.68
CA SER A 193 9.11 -26.89 10.04
C SER A 193 9.11 -25.84 8.94
N LEU A 194 9.02 -26.25 7.68
CA LEU A 194 9.13 -25.37 6.51
C LEU A 194 7.79 -25.27 5.79
N SER A 195 7.36 -24.04 5.46
CA SER A 195 6.23 -23.75 4.56
C SER A 195 6.50 -22.46 3.77
N GLY A 196 5.78 -22.23 2.67
CA GLY A 196 5.97 -21.03 1.85
C GLY A 196 7.22 -21.09 0.96
N PRO A 197 7.75 -19.95 0.49
CA PRO A 197 8.95 -19.88 -0.35
C PRO A 197 10.26 -19.89 0.46
N ASN A 198 10.39 -20.79 1.43
CA ASN A 198 11.52 -20.82 2.37
C ASN A 198 12.69 -21.68 1.90
N ILE A 199 13.83 -21.04 1.62
CA ILE A 199 15.11 -21.71 1.30
C ILE A 199 16.02 -21.60 2.52
N GLU A 200 16.15 -22.69 3.28
CA GLU A 200 17.01 -22.80 4.47
C GLU A 200 17.85 -24.08 4.45
N THR A 201 19.11 -23.98 4.88
CA THR A 201 19.97 -25.12 5.14
C THR A 201 19.73 -25.67 6.55
N ILE A 202 19.23 -26.91 6.65
CA ILE A 202 18.95 -27.56 7.94
C ILE A 202 20.08 -28.52 8.31
N TYR A 203 20.52 -28.49 9.56
CA TYR A 203 21.53 -29.38 10.12
C TYR A 203 20.91 -30.28 11.20
N ILE A 204 21.04 -31.59 11.04
CA ILE A 204 20.60 -32.60 12.01
C ILE A 204 21.84 -33.30 12.57
N PHE A 205 21.98 -33.34 13.90
CA PHE A 205 23.19 -33.81 14.56
C PHE A 205 23.21 -35.31 14.88
N SER A 206 22.13 -36.02 14.56
CA SER A 206 22.06 -37.48 14.48
C SER A 206 22.42 -38.03 13.10
N HIS A 207 22.79 -39.31 13.09
CA HIS A 207 22.90 -40.15 11.91
C HIS A 207 21.56 -40.61 11.31
N GLU A 208 20.45 -40.31 12.00
CA GLU A 208 19.08 -40.70 11.63
C GLU A 208 18.18 -39.47 11.62
N ALA A 209 17.39 -39.30 10.56
CA ALA A 209 16.38 -38.24 10.45
C ALA A 209 15.15 -38.74 9.69
N THR A 210 13.98 -38.19 10.02
CA THR A 210 12.71 -38.43 9.34
C THR A 210 12.20 -37.13 8.73
N ALA A 211 11.93 -37.07 7.43
CA ALA A 211 11.30 -35.94 6.77
C ALA A 211 9.85 -36.29 6.43
N GLN A 212 8.89 -35.42 6.73
CA GLN A 212 7.47 -35.63 6.48
C GLN A 212 6.85 -34.39 5.83
N PHE A 213 6.26 -34.54 4.64
CA PHE A 213 5.51 -33.49 3.96
C PHE A 213 4.02 -33.79 4.03
N ILE A 214 3.23 -32.77 4.38
CA ILE A 214 1.77 -32.83 4.45
C ILE A 214 1.21 -31.63 3.67
N SER A 215 0.21 -31.87 2.82
CA SER A 215 -0.49 -30.82 2.08
C SER A 215 -2.01 -30.77 2.35
N ASP A 216 -2.60 -29.61 2.06
CA ASP A 216 -4.00 -29.26 2.31
C ASP A 216 -4.94 -29.58 1.11
N TYR A 217 -6.18 -29.08 1.12
CA TYR A 217 -7.21 -29.29 0.10
C TYR A 217 -7.15 -28.32 -1.11
N SER A 218 -6.16 -27.44 -1.22
CA SER A 218 -6.16 -26.30 -2.14
C SER A 218 -4.76 -25.76 -2.50
N GLU A 219 -4.70 -24.79 -3.43
CA GLU A 219 -3.51 -23.95 -3.73
C GLU A 219 -2.14 -24.66 -3.84
N ASN A 220 -2.05 -25.78 -4.57
CA ASN A 220 -0.77 -26.47 -4.78
C ASN A 220 0.23 -25.66 -5.62
N TYR A 221 1.47 -25.51 -5.12
CA TYR A 221 2.61 -24.86 -5.79
C TYR A 221 3.58 -25.89 -6.39
N ASN A 222 4.65 -25.46 -7.09
CA ASN A 222 5.60 -26.35 -7.79
C ASN A 222 6.35 -27.33 -6.87
N GLY A 223 6.29 -27.14 -5.56
CA GLY A 223 6.83 -28.04 -4.55
C GLY A 223 8.33 -27.84 -4.32
N PHE A 224 9.03 -28.91 -3.94
CA PHE A 224 10.41 -28.82 -3.50
C PHE A 224 11.28 -29.98 -3.99
N ASN A 225 12.59 -29.71 -4.07
CA ASN A 225 13.62 -30.72 -4.31
C ASN A 225 14.79 -30.53 -3.34
N ALA A 226 14.89 -31.44 -2.39
CA ALA A 226 15.82 -31.44 -1.27
C ALA A 226 16.99 -32.41 -1.52
N THR A 227 18.19 -31.97 -1.16
CA THR A 227 19.43 -32.76 -1.22
C THR A 227 19.97 -32.93 0.19
N TYR A 228 20.46 -34.13 0.51
CA TYR A 228 21.06 -34.41 1.81
C TYR A 228 22.51 -34.89 1.65
N THR A 229 23.37 -34.54 2.60
CA THR A 229 24.79 -34.91 2.63
C THR A 229 25.23 -35.19 4.07
N ALA A 230 26.06 -36.23 4.26
CA ALA A 230 26.62 -36.56 5.55
C ALA A 230 27.92 -35.77 5.82
N PHE A 231 28.08 -35.25 7.04
CA PHE A 231 29.29 -34.54 7.49
C PHE A 231 29.66 -34.97 8.93
N ASN A 232 30.89 -34.65 9.38
CA ASN A 232 31.32 -34.97 10.74
C ASN A 232 31.28 -33.72 11.64
N ALA A 233 30.26 -33.60 12.51
CA ALA A 233 30.15 -32.49 13.45
C ALA A 233 31.29 -32.44 14.49
N SER A 234 32.01 -33.55 14.71
CA SER A 234 33.14 -33.61 15.66
C SER A 234 34.43 -32.97 15.12
N GLU A 235 34.53 -32.77 13.80
CA GLU A 235 35.68 -32.11 13.15
C GLU A 235 35.56 -30.59 13.13
N LEU A 236 34.37 -30.04 13.43
CA LEU A 236 34.11 -28.60 13.46
C LEU A 236 34.91 -27.90 14.57
N ASN A 237 35.57 -26.81 14.20
CA ASN A 237 36.28 -25.96 15.13
C ASN A 237 35.33 -25.01 15.89
N ASN A 238 35.80 -24.40 16.99
CA ASN A 238 34.94 -23.53 17.82
C ASN A 238 34.40 -22.28 17.08
N TYR A 239 35.08 -21.80 16.04
CA TYR A 239 34.61 -20.67 15.23
C TYR A 239 33.46 -21.11 14.32
N GLU A 240 33.60 -22.25 13.64
CA GLU A 240 32.54 -22.84 12.81
C GLU A 240 31.27 -23.14 13.64
N LYS A 241 31.44 -23.59 14.88
CA LYS A 241 30.31 -23.91 15.80
C LYS A 241 29.52 -22.69 16.31
N ILE A 242 30.04 -21.46 16.15
CA ILE A 242 29.46 -20.24 16.72
C ILE A 242 29.12 -19.20 15.66
N ASN A 243 30.00 -19.02 14.67
CA ASN A 243 29.85 -17.99 13.64
C ASN A 243 28.56 -18.24 12.83
N CYS A 244 27.62 -17.30 12.92
CA CYS A 244 26.36 -17.36 12.18
C CYS A 244 25.82 -15.96 11.91
N THR A 245 25.57 -15.66 10.64
CA THR A 245 24.93 -14.44 10.12
C THR A 245 23.46 -14.71 9.72
N PHE A 246 22.94 -15.89 10.06
CA PHE A 246 21.60 -16.41 9.74
C PHE A 246 21.18 -16.48 8.25
N GLU A 247 21.99 -15.97 7.33
CA GLU A 247 21.72 -15.95 5.87
C GLU A 247 21.43 -17.33 5.26
N GLU A 248 22.18 -18.38 5.61
CA GLU A 248 21.93 -19.73 5.09
C GLU A 248 20.95 -20.55 5.94
N GLY A 249 20.52 -20.05 7.11
CA GLY A 249 19.73 -20.77 8.12
C GLY A 249 20.28 -20.60 9.53
N PHE A 250 19.82 -21.39 10.51
CA PHE A 250 20.34 -21.40 11.89
C PHE A 250 21.81 -21.86 12.06
N CYS A 251 22.55 -22.10 10.97
CA CYS A 251 23.93 -22.60 10.98
C CYS A 251 24.07 -23.89 11.82
N PHE A 252 24.92 -23.91 12.84
CA PHE A 252 25.08 -25.04 13.77
C PHE A 252 24.44 -24.79 15.15
N TRP A 253 23.55 -23.81 15.26
CA TRP A 253 22.77 -23.55 16.46
C TRP A 253 21.55 -24.48 16.54
N ILE A 254 21.13 -24.83 17.76
CA ILE A 254 20.07 -25.80 18.04
C ILE A 254 19.02 -25.11 18.92
N GLN A 255 17.76 -25.08 18.48
CA GLN A 255 16.63 -24.63 19.31
C GLN A 255 16.51 -25.53 20.55
N ASP A 256 16.21 -24.94 21.71
CA ASP A 256 15.74 -25.74 22.84
C ASP A 256 14.33 -26.28 22.56
N LEU A 257 13.91 -27.29 23.31
CA LEU A 257 12.55 -27.86 23.26
C LEU A 257 11.90 -27.90 24.65
N ASP A 258 12.67 -27.54 25.68
CA ASP A 258 12.23 -27.38 27.07
C ASP A 258 11.84 -25.91 27.40
N ASP A 259 11.68 -25.05 26.39
CA ASP A 259 11.25 -23.64 26.52
C ASP A 259 9.81 -23.41 26.04
N ASP A 260 9.37 -22.14 25.97
CA ASP A 260 7.97 -21.82 25.70
C ASP A 260 7.68 -21.63 24.20
N SER A 261 8.68 -21.30 23.37
CA SER A 261 8.59 -21.10 21.91
C SER A 261 9.97 -21.01 21.24
N ASP A 262 10.08 -21.40 19.97
CA ASP A 262 11.31 -21.34 19.15
C ASP A 262 11.73 -19.92 18.72
N TRP A 263 13.01 -19.71 18.41
CA TRP A 263 13.45 -18.53 17.65
C TRP A 263 12.96 -18.62 16.19
N GLU A 264 12.42 -17.55 15.64
CA GLU A 264 12.00 -17.46 14.24
C GLU A 264 13.08 -16.77 13.40
N ARG A 265 13.39 -17.30 12.21
CA ARG A 265 14.28 -16.68 11.22
C ARG A 265 13.45 -15.77 10.31
N VAL A 266 13.84 -14.50 10.22
CA VAL A 266 13.01 -13.42 9.65
C VAL A 266 13.76 -12.70 8.52
N GLN A 267 13.04 -12.24 7.51
CA GLN A 267 13.51 -11.35 6.44
C GLN A 267 12.63 -10.10 6.39
N GLY A 268 13.24 -8.92 6.44
CA GLY A 268 12.51 -7.65 6.54
C GLY A 268 11.73 -7.48 7.86
N PRO A 269 10.82 -6.49 7.94
CA PRO A 269 10.21 -6.07 9.21
C PRO A 269 9.25 -7.10 9.81
N THR A 270 9.32 -7.31 11.12
CA THR A 270 8.38 -8.17 11.88
C THR A 270 6.96 -7.58 11.95
N PHE A 271 5.98 -8.44 12.23
CA PHE A 271 4.59 -8.06 12.48
C PHE A 271 4.20 -8.25 13.96
N PRO A 272 3.67 -7.23 14.68
CA PRO A 272 3.25 -5.93 14.18
C PRO A 272 4.42 -5.04 13.73
N VAL A 273 4.25 -4.34 12.62
CA VAL A 273 5.26 -3.41 12.09
C VAL A 273 5.73 -2.48 13.21
N MET A 274 7.07 -2.33 13.34
CA MET A 274 7.79 -1.62 14.41
C MET A 274 8.05 -2.37 15.74
N SER A 275 7.80 -3.69 15.87
CA SER A 275 8.24 -4.44 17.08
C SER A 275 9.64 -5.06 17.00
N GLY A 276 10.15 -5.33 15.79
CA GLY A 276 11.51 -5.82 15.50
C GLY A 276 12.28 -4.87 14.57
N PRO A 277 13.48 -5.25 14.10
CA PRO A 277 14.28 -4.41 13.20
C PRO A 277 13.66 -4.37 11.80
N ASP A 278 13.86 -3.26 11.08
CA ASP A 278 13.33 -3.06 9.73
C ASP A 278 14.13 -3.82 8.65
N PHE A 279 15.39 -4.14 8.94
CA PHE A 279 16.35 -4.83 8.07
C PHE A 279 17.41 -5.58 8.90
N ASP A 280 18.05 -6.57 8.29
CA ASP A 280 19.17 -7.33 8.87
C ASP A 280 20.39 -6.43 9.19
N HIS A 281 21.36 -6.92 9.97
CA HIS A 281 22.61 -6.19 10.18
C HIS A 281 23.70 -6.55 9.13
N THR A 282 23.76 -7.83 8.73
CA THR A 282 24.77 -8.41 7.82
C THR A 282 24.97 -7.65 6.49
N PHE A 283 23.88 -7.35 5.78
CA PHE A 283 23.78 -6.59 4.53
C PHE A 283 23.11 -5.22 4.71
N GLY A 284 22.36 -5.00 5.80
CA GLY A 284 21.71 -3.71 6.09
C GLY A 284 20.56 -3.36 5.15
N ASN A 285 19.81 -4.36 4.65
CA ASN A 285 18.68 -4.12 3.74
C ASN A 285 17.57 -5.20 3.88
N LEU A 286 16.59 -5.22 2.97
CA LEU A 286 15.45 -6.14 3.06
C LEU A 286 15.75 -7.57 2.57
N SER A 287 16.98 -7.86 2.16
CA SER A 287 17.34 -9.15 1.54
C SER A 287 17.98 -10.14 2.50
N GLY A 288 18.61 -9.68 3.59
CA GLY A 288 19.24 -10.57 4.57
C GLY A 288 18.28 -11.07 5.64
N PHE A 289 18.82 -11.91 6.52
CA PHE A 289 18.06 -12.65 7.52
C PHE A 289 18.68 -12.51 8.91
N TYR A 290 17.81 -12.40 9.92
CA TYR A 290 18.19 -12.41 11.34
C TYR A 290 17.25 -13.32 12.12
N ILE A 291 17.56 -13.61 13.39
CA ILE A 291 16.65 -14.37 14.27
C ILE A 291 15.92 -13.46 15.25
N SER A 292 14.65 -13.75 15.51
CA SER A 292 13.76 -13.00 16.39
C SER A 292 12.99 -13.93 17.32
N THR A 293 12.57 -13.42 18.48
CA THR A 293 11.45 -14.00 19.22
C THR A 293 10.18 -14.04 18.36
N PRO A 294 9.24 -14.99 18.58
CA PRO A 294 8.09 -15.23 17.71
C PRO A 294 7.28 -13.99 17.30
N ILE A 295 6.96 -13.91 16.02
CA ILE A 295 6.27 -12.79 15.37
C ILE A 295 4.76 -12.87 15.66
N GLY A 296 4.36 -12.33 16.81
CA GLY A 296 2.95 -12.35 17.23
C GLY A 296 2.65 -11.42 18.40
N LEU A 297 1.34 -11.26 18.68
CA LEU A 297 0.82 -10.37 19.72
C LEU A 297 1.08 -10.82 21.17
N GLY A 298 1.91 -11.86 21.38
CA GLY A 298 2.45 -12.30 22.67
C GLY A 298 1.39 -12.40 23.76
N VAL A 299 0.65 -13.51 23.81
CA VAL A 299 -0.48 -13.65 24.76
C VAL A 299 0.02 -13.98 26.17
N ILE A 300 1.18 -14.63 26.27
CA ILE A 300 1.79 -15.15 27.49
C ILE A 300 3.15 -14.44 27.73
N GLU A 301 3.81 -14.72 28.85
CA GLU A 301 5.26 -14.49 28.97
C GLU A 301 5.95 -15.75 28.46
N GLU A 302 6.87 -15.61 27.51
CA GLU A 302 7.47 -16.71 26.76
C GLU A 302 9.00 -16.60 26.84
N ARG A 303 9.68 -17.69 27.20
CA ARG A 303 11.12 -17.89 27.06
C ARG A 303 11.41 -18.56 25.72
N VAL A 304 12.38 -18.00 25.00
CA VAL A 304 12.82 -18.43 23.69
C VAL A 304 14.33 -18.66 23.73
N ARG A 305 14.82 -19.83 23.32
CA ARG A 305 16.17 -20.28 23.64
C ARG A 305 16.85 -21.04 22.52
N ILE A 306 18.11 -20.70 22.28
CA ILE A 306 18.96 -21.37 21.30
C ILE A 306 20.35 -21.67 21.88
N LEU A 307 20.89 -22.85 21.56
CA LEU A 307 22.11 -23.44 22.12
C LEU A 307 23.16 -23.70 21.04
N SER A 308 24.44 -23.48 21.39
CA SER A 308 25.56 -23.90 20.55
C SER A 308 25.86 -25.40 20.70
N LEU A 309 26.57 -25.95 19.71
CA LEU A 309 27.32 -27.19 19.91
C LEU A 309 28.36 -27.03 21.05
N PRO A 310 28.78 -28.13 21.72
CA PRO A 310 29.82 -28.10 22.73
C PRO A 310 31.15 -27.55 22.18
N LEU A 311 31.67 -26.52 22.86
CA LEU A 311 32.95 -25.88 22.59
C LEU A 311 34.03 -26.49 23.48
N VAL A 312 35.22 -26.67 22.90
CA VAL A 312 36.40 -27.18 23.62
C VAL A 312 37.19 -26.00 24.20
N PRO A 313 37.51 -25.96 25.50
CA PRO A 313 38.34 -24.89 26.08
C PRO A 313 39.77 -24.97 25.55
N SER A 314 40.32 -23.84 25.09
CA SER A 314 41.70 -23.73 24.58
C SER A 314 42.36 -22.44 25.02
N ASP A 315 41.70 -21.31 24.73
CA ASP A 315 42.18 -19.96 25.03
C ASP A 315 40.99 -19.10 25.48
N LEU A 316 41.28 -17.87 25.91
CA LEU A 316 40.26 -16.82 26.02
C LEU A 316 39.67 -16.54 24.64
N TYR A 317 38.35 -16.45 24.57
CA TYR A 317 37.63 -16.04 23.36
C TYR A 317 36.79 -14.79 23.64
N CYS A 318 36.59 -13.96 22.64
CA CYS A 318 35.58 -12.91 22.65
C CYS A 318 34.42 -13.35 21.76
N LEU A 319 33.24 -13.49 22.37
CA LEU A 319 31.98 -13.66 21.66
C LEU A 319 31.44 -12.26 21.36
N SER A 320 31.16 -11.98 20.09
CA SER A 320 30.54 -10.76 19.59
C SER A 320 29.21 -11.09 18.91
N PHE A 321 28.22 -10.22 19.01
CA PHE A 321 26.92 -10.37 18.33
C PHE A 321 26.24 -9.00 18.23
N TRP A 322 25.32 -8.87 17.29
CA TRP A 322 24.41 -7.73 17.24
C TRP A 322 23.07 -8.11 17.83
N TYR A 323 22.45 -7.19 18.57
CA TYR A 323 21.17 -7.41 19.20
C TYR A 323 20.25 -6.19 19.06
N PHE A 324 18.97 -6.47 18.92
CA PHE A 324 17.93 -5.47 18.76
C PHE A 324 16.87 -5.66 19.84
N MET A 325 16.51 -4.56 20.51
CA MET A 325 15.63 -4.56 21.69
C MET A 325 14.79 -3.28 21.70
N TYR A 326 13.70 -3.26 20.93
CA TYR A 326 12.79 -2.13 20.78
C TYR A 326 11.32 -2.55 20.93
N GLY A 327 10.50 -1.67 21.50
CA GLY A 327 9.09 -1.93 21.79
C GLY A 327 8.67 -1.48 23.19
N SER A 328 7.36 -1.52 23.47
CA SER A 328 6.80 -1.01 24.72
C SER A 328 7.01 -1.95 25.92
N ASN A 329 7.04 -3.26 25.67
CA ASN A 329 7.14 -4.30 26.70
C ASN A 329 8.38 -5.22 26.56
N VAL A 330 9.41 -4.78 25.83
CA VAL A 330 10.69 -5.53 25.73
C VAL A 330 11.21 -5.81 27.13
N TYR A 331 11.42 -7.09 27.43
CA TYR A 331 11.92 -7.52 28.73
C TYR A 331 13.43 -7.75 28.67
N ARG A 332 13.92 -8.95 28.39
CA ARG A 332 15.32 -9.29 28.66
C ARG A 332 15.96 -10.22 27.65
N LEU A 333 17.17 -9.86 27.20
CA LEU A 333 18.11 -10.73 26.51
C LEU A 333 19.21 -11.15 27.48
N ARG A 334 19.54 -12.43 27.50
CA ARG A 334 20.58 -13.02 28.36
C ARG A 334 21.44 -13.97 27.52
N VAL A 335 22.75 -13.93 27.74
CA VAL A 335 23.69 -14.94 27.23
C VAL A 335 24.33 -15.65 28.41
N SER A 336 24.34 -16.98 28.37
CA SER A 336 24.92 -17.83 29.42
C SER A 336 25.85 -18.89 28.83
N THR A 337 26.77 -19.38 29.68
CA THR A 337 27.57 -20.58 29.39
C THR A 337 27.10 -21.72 30.29
N SER A 338 26.83 -22.89 29.72
CA SER A 338 26.48 -24.10 30.48
C SER A 338 27.60 -25.13 30.41
N ASP A 339 28.00 -25.69 31.55
CA ASP A 339 29.02 -26.73 31.64
C ASP A 339 28.47 -28.14 31.34
N GLY A 340 29.35 -29.13 31.26
CA GLY A 340 28.97 -30.54 31.07
C GLY A 340 28.10 -31.17 32.17
N HIS A 341 27.84 -30.47 33.28
CA HIS A 341 26.92 -30.87 34.36
C HIS A 341 25.60 -30.10 34.33
N GLY A 342 25.40 -29.20 33.35
CA GLY A 342 24.22 -28.34 33.24
C GLY A 342 24.22 -27.13 34.16
N GLN A 343 25.36 -26.74 34.74
CA GLN A 343 25.46 -25.49 35.50
C GLN A 343 25.59 -24.29 34.58
N GLU A 344 24.57 -23.44 34.59
CA GLU A 344 24.51 -22.22 33.79
C GLU A 344 25.11 -21.02 34.55
N LYS A 345 25.97 -20.28 33.84
CA LYS A 345 26.63 -19.06 34.30
C LYS A 345 26.27 -17.93 33.35
N ILE A 346 25.60 -16.91 33.86
CA ILE A 346 25.23 -15.71 33.10
C ILE A 346 26.50 -14.90 32.82
N ILE A 347 26.71 -14.55 31.55
CA ILE A 347 27.89 -13.80 31.10
C ILE A 347 27.54 -12.45 30.46
N PHE A 348 26.32 -12.31 29.93
CA PHE A 348 25.76 -11.04 29.43
C PHE A 348 24.27 -10.98 29.76
N GLU A 349 23.78 -9.81 30.13
CA GLU A 349 22.36 -9.56 30.39
C GLU A 349 22.03 -8.09 30.07
N LYS A 350 20.95 -7.87 29.32
CA LYS A 350 20.39 -6.54 29.04
C LYS A 350 18.87 -6.62 29.21
N GLU A 351 18.31 -5.67 29.95
CA GLU A 351 16.88 -5.54 30.20
C GLU A 351 16.40 -4.15 29.74
N GLY A 352 15.18 -4.08 29.18
CA GLY A 352 14.53 -2.84 28.72
C GLY A 352 14.71 -2.52 27.23
N ASN A 353 14.28 -1.31 26.84
CA ASN A 353 14.28 -0.82 25.46
C ASN A 353 15.56 0.02 25.17
N TYR A 354 16.32 -0.39 24.15
CA TYR A 354 17.59 0.22 23.72
C TYR A 354 17.43 1.08 22.44
N GLY A 355 16.20 1.22 21.91
CA GLY A 355 15.87 2.02 20.73
C GLY A 355 15.83 1.21 19.44
N ASN A 356 15.22 1.78 18.39
CA ASN A 356 15.14 1.18 17.04
C ASN A 356 16.49 1.29 16.30
N ASN A 357 17.51 0.56 16.77
CA ASN A 357 18.80 0.38 16.11
C ASN A 357 19.40 -0.97 16.53
N TRP A 358 20.24 -1.56 15.68
CA TRP A 358 21.12 -2.67 16.06
C TRP A 358 22.17 -2.20 17.09
N ASN A 359 22.33 -2.96 18.17
CA ASN A 359 23.28 -2.68 19.25
C ASN A 359 24.38 -3.74 19.27
N TYR A 360 25.62 -3.34 19.48
CA TYR A 360 26.75 -4.26 19.55
C TYR A 360 26.90 -4.85 20.96
N GLY A 361 26.87 -6.19 21.07
CA GLY A 361 27.14 -6.95 22.27
C GLY A 361 28.47 -7.70 22.18
N GLN A 362 29.27 -7.69 23.23
CA GLN A 362 30.47 -8.53 23.32
C GLN A 362 30.75 -9.01 24.74
N VAL A 363 31.31 -10.22 24.86
CA VAL A 363 31.60 -10.86 26.14
C VAL A 363 32.79 -11.82 26.05
N THR A 364 33.68 -11.78 27.05
CA THR A 364 34.85 -12.66 27.10
C THR A 364 34.49 -13.99 27.75
N LEU A 365 34.66 -15.08 27.01
CA LEU A 365 34.48 -16.46 27.46
C LEU A 365 35.78 -16.95 28.12
N ASN A 366 35.66 -17.54 29.33
CA ASN A 366 36.79 -18.04 30.11
C ASN A 366 36.38 -19.27 30.93
N GLU A 367 36.07 -20.37 30.23
CA GLU A 367 35.68 -21.63 30.84
C GLU A 367 36.82 -22.66 30.79
N THR A 368 36.83 -23.58 31.75
CA THR A 368 37.94 -24.54 31.97
C THR A 368 37.59 -25.99 31.61
N SER A 369 36.34 -26.22 31.22
CA SER A 369 35.77 -27.50 30.79
C SER A 369 34.95 -27.28 29.53
N ASP A 370 34.60 -28.34 28.82
CA ASP A 370 33.67 -28.27 27.69
C ASP A 370 32.36 -27.59 28.11
N PHE A 371 31.89 -26.67 27.27
CA PHE A 371 30.76 -25.79 27.58
C PHE A 371 29.94 -25.45 26.32
N LYS A 372 28.68 -25.07 26.51
CA LYS A 372 27.82 -24.51 25.46
C LYS A 372 27.59 -23.03 25.71
N VAL A 373 27.40 -22.26 24.64
CA VAL A 373 26.86 -20.90 24.69
C VAL A 373 25.36 -20.98 24.45
N ILE A 374 24.59 -20.20 25.21
CA ILE A 374 23.13 -20.16 25.17
C ILE A 374 22.69 -18.70 25.04
N PHE A 375 21.76 -18.44 24.12
CA PHE A 375 21.01 -17.18 24.05
C PHE A 375 19.58 -17.44 24.55
N ASP A 376 19.21 -16.73 25.63
CA ASP A 376 17.88 -16.73 26.23
C ASP A 376 17.23 -15.35 25.98
N ALA A 377 16.12 -15.32 25.25
CA ALA A 377 15.24 -14.16 25.19
C ALA A 377 13.99 -14.41 26.04
N PHE A 378 13.56 -13.39 26.79
CA PHE A 378 12.32 -13.41 27.56
C PHE A 378 11.40 -12.34 26.98
N LYS A 379 10.28 -12.76 26.39
CA LYS A 379 9.23 -11.89 25.85
C LYS A 379 8.11 -11.74 26.89
N ARG A 380 7.60 -10.52 27.06
CA ARG A 380 6.41 -10.24 27.89
C ARG A 380 5.22 -9.98 27.00
N ARG A 381 4.02 -10.10 27.58
CA ARG A 381 2.75 -9.88 26.90
C ARG A 381 2.71 -8.54 26.15
N GLY A 382 2.43 -8.58 24.84
CA GLY A 382 2.32 -7.40 23.97
C GLY A 382 3.36 -7.31 22.84
N PRO A 383 3.30 -6.26 22.01
CA PRO A 383 4.16 -6.11 20.84
C PRO A 383 5.56 -5.61 21.23
N SER A 384 6.52 -6.53 21.23
CA SER A 384 7.94 -6.26 21.43
C SER A 384 8.74 -7.47 21.02
N ASP A 385 9.73 -7.29 20.15
CA ASP A 385 10.60 -8.38 19.70
C ASP A 385 12.02 -8.18 20.22
N ILE A 386 12.71 -9.29 20.44
CA ILE A 386 14.14 -9.33 20.69
C ILE A 386 14.75 -10.07 19.51
N ALA A 387 15.66 -9.44 18.79
CA ALA A 387 16.34 -10.03 17.65
C ALA A 387 17.86 -10.05 17.86
N VAL A 388 18.52 -11.03 17.23
CA VAL A 388 19.97 -11.27 17.28
C VAL A 388 20.46 -11.55 15.86
N ASP A 389 21.63 -11.00 15.53
CA ASP A 389 22.30 -11.18 14.24
C ASP A 389 23.83 -11.22 14.42
N ASP A 390 24.57 -11.63 13.38
CA ASP A 390 26.02 -11.52 13.27
C ASP A 390 26.78 -12.10 14.49
N ILE A 391 26.40 -13.30 14.94
CA ILE A 391 27.09 -13.97 16.05
C ILE A 391 28.46 -14.42 15.56
N GLY A 392 29.52 -14.07 16.27
CA GLY A 392 30.90 -14.35 15.92
C GLY A 392 31.80 -14.65 17.12
N LEU A 393 32.80 -15.49 16.90
CA LEU A 393 33.83 -15.82 17.88
C LEU A 393 35.20 -15.33 17.41
N THR A 394 35.95 -14.65 18.27
CA THR A 394 37.34 -14.22 18.00
C THR A 394 38.28 -14.65 19.11
N LYS A 395 39.57 -14.80 18.79
CA LYS A 395 40.59 -15.25 19.76
C LYS A 395 41.11 -14.08 20.59
N GLY A 396 41.08 -14.22 21.92
CA GLY A 396 41.60 -13.24 22.88
C GLY A 396 40.54 -12.75 23.86
N LYS A 397 40.92 -11.80 24.72
CA LYS A 397 39.96 -11.00 25.51
C LYS A 397 39.29 -9.99 24.58
N CYS A 398 38.01 -9.69 24.79
CA CYS A 398 37.35 -8.56 24.13
C CYS A 398 38.11 -7.24 24.40
N ASN A 399 38.16 -6.36 23.41
CA ASN A 399 38.76 -5.04 23.53
C ASN A 399 37.86 -4.13 24.38
N GLU A 400 38.45 -3.20 25.13
CA GLU A 400 37.71 -2.06 25.69
C GLU A 400 37.45 -1.08 24.53
N ASP A 401 36.26 -1.18 23.93
CA ASP A 401 35.96 -0.62 22.62
C ASP A 401 35.51 0.84 22.61
N ASN A 402 35.63 1.46 21.43
CA ASN A 402 35.21 2.83 21.14
C ASN A 402 33.68 2.99 20.95
N TYR A 403 32.89 1.94 21.17
CA TYR A 403 31.43 1.99 21.08
C TYR A 403 30.85 2.46 22.41
N VAL A 404 30.12 3.59 22.38
CA VAL A 404 29.46 4.16 23.55
C VAL A 404 28.37 3.18 24.02
N GLU A 405 28.38 2.80 25.30
CA GLU A 405 27.37 1.89 25.84
C GLU A 405 25.96 2.50 25.65
N PRO A 406 25.03 1.81 24.97
CA PRO A 406 23.74 2.38 24.61
C PRO A 406 22.94 2.71 25.87
N THR A 407 22.58 3.99 26.01
CA THR A 407 21.87 4.48 27.19
C THR A 407 20.41 4.01 27.13
N VAL A 408 20.00 3.21 28.11
CA VAL A 408 18.61 2.76 28.27
C VAL A 408 17.68 3.97 28.19
N ARG A 409 16.72 3.97 27.25
CA ARG A 409 15.71 5.02 27.22
C ARG A 409 14.85 4.89 28.48
N PRO A 410 14.70 5.94 29.31
CA PRO A 410 13.86 5.85 30.49
C PRO A 410 12.42 5.52 30.06
N THR A 411 11.85 4.48 30.67
CA THR A 411 10.47 4.06 30.43
C THR A 411 9.55 5.26 30.63
N VAL A 412 8.75 5.60 29.61
CA VAL A 412 7.86 6.76 29.65
C VAL A 412 6.94 6.62 30.86
N THR A 413 7.15 7.49 31.86
CA THR A 413 6.27 7.53 33.02
C THR A 413 4.93 8.05 32.57
N THR A 414 3.88 7.32 32.92
CA THR A 414 2.47 7.58 32.59
C THR A 414 2.09 9.06 32.75
N THR A 415 2.06 9.77 31.62
CA THR A 415 1.26 10.99 31.46
C THR A 415 -0.16 10.59 31.05
N PRO A 416 -1.16 11.44 31.36
CA PRO A 416 -2.49 10.95 31.73
C PRO A 416 -3.23 10.31 30.58
N SER A 417 -4.09 9.35 30.92
CA SER A 417 -5.08 8.77 30.02
C SER A 417 -5.79 9.87 29.22
N VAL A 418 -5.56 9.88 27.90
CA VAL A 418 -6.43 10.62 26.98
C VAL A 418 -7.85 10.10 27.21
N SER A 419 -8.75 11.04 27.51
CA SER A 419 -10.17 10.78 27.69
C SER A 419 -10.71 9.96 26.51
N THR A 420 -11.56 8.97 26.78
CA THR A 420 -12.31 8.24 25.75
C THR A 420 -13.24 9.15 24.93
N ASP A 421 -13.44 10.39 25.38
CA ASP A 421 -14.11 11.46 24.67
C ASP A 421 -13.08 12.52 24.24
N CYS A 422 -12.85 12.66 22.93
CA CYS A 422 -11.79 13.46 22.32
C CYS A 422 -12.06 14.98 22.29
N SER A 423 -13.10 15.41 23.01
CA SER A 423 -13.77 16.72 22.92
C SER A 423 -12.93 17.94 23.36
N VAL A 424 -11.66 17.76 23.73
CA VAL A 424 -10.75 18.83 24.15
C VAL A 424 -9.50 18.81 23.27
N PRO A 425 -9.16 19.90 22.57
CA PRO A 425 -7.94 19.97 21.77
C PRO A 425 -6.68 19.76 22.61
N VAL A 426 -5.74 18.96 22.09
CA VAL A 426 -4.47 18.64 22.73
C VAL A 426 -3.38 19.58 22.20
N GLU A 427 -2.67 20.29 23.08
CA GLU A 427 -1.48 21.07 22.69
C GLU A 427 -0.20 20.27 22.88
N LEU A 428 0.63 20.21 21.84
CA LEU A 428 1.95 19.59 21.84
C LEU A 428 3.02 20.64 21.53
N TRP A 429 4.07 20.67 22.35
CA TRP A 429 5.15 21.67 22.30
C TRP A 429 6.55 21.04 22.23
N GLU A 430 6.68 19.74 22.50
CA GLU A 430 7.97 19.03 22.51
C GLU A 430 8.26 18.44 21.12
N PRO A 431 9.34 18.85 20.43
CA PRO A 431 9.73 18.22 19.17
C PRO A 431 10.10 16.75 19.38
N ASN A 432 9.82 15.94 18.36
CA ASN A 432 9.96 14.49 18.34
C ASN A 432 9.01 13.76 19.29
N SER A 433 7.97 14.43 19.81
CA SER A 433 6.89 13.76 20.54
C SER A 433 5.97 13.02 19.58
N THR A 434 5.52 11.83 20.00
CA THR A 434 4.54 11.00 19.31
C THR A 434 3.14 11.27 19.88
N PHE A 435 2.14 11.27 19.01
CA PHE A 435 0.73 11.30 19.37
C PHE A 435 -0.06 10.34 18.47
N SER A 436 -1.21 9.88 18.95
CA SER A 436 -2.02 8.88 18.24
C SER A 436 -3.49 9.26 18.26
N SER A 437 -4.26 8.63 17.37
CA SER A 437 -5.71 8.55 17.51
C SER A 437 -6.11 7.90 18.85
N PRO A 438 -7.33 8.13 19.36
CA PRO A 438 -7.80 7.47 20.57
C PRO A 438 -7.81 5.94 20.42
N ASN A 439 -7.68 5.23 21.55
CA ASN A 439 -7.63 3.77 21.66
C ASN A 439 -6.43 3.06 20.99
N PHE A 440 -5.66 3.72 20.12
CA PHE A 440 -4.52 3.16 19.41
C PHE A 440 -3.61 2.36 20.35
N PRO A 441 -3.21 1.11 20.00
CA PRO A 441 -3.35 0.45 18.69
C PRO A 441 -4.70 -0.26 18.45
N ASN A 442 -5.66 -0.16 19.37
CA ASN A 442 -7.03 -0.63 19.14
C ASN A 442 -7.82 0.42 18.36
N ASN A 443 -8.93 -0.02 17.76
CA ASN A 443 -9.68 0.81 16.84
C ASN A 443 -10.25 2.07 17.53
N TYR A 444 -10.14 3.21 16.84
CA TYR A 444 -10.63 4.49 17.34
C TYR A 444 -12.16 4.49 17.52
N PRO A 445 -12.74 5.40 18.33
CA PRO A 445 -14.17 5.42 18.52
C PRO A 445 -14.92 6.03 17.32
N ASN A 446 -16.13 5.52 17.08
CA ASN A 446 -17.11 6.14 16.18
C ASN A 446 -17.47 7.55 16.67
N SER A 447 -17.70 8.46 15.74
CA SER A 447 -18.19 9.85 15.92
C SER A 447 -17.24 10.72 16.75
N ALA A 448 -15.94 10.43 16.64
CA ALA A 448 -14.87 11.22 17.22
C ALA A 448 -14.60 12.46 16.37
N SER A 449 -14.36 13.57 17.07
CA SER A 449 -13.71 14.76 16.53
C SER A 449 -12.56 15.10 17.46
N CYS A 450 -11.33 14.77 17.04
CA CYS A 450 -10.11 15.05 17.80
C CYS A 450 -9.33 16.18 17.13
N VAL A 451 -8.70 17.03 17.92
CA VAL A 451 -7.85 18.13 17.43
C VAL A 451 -6.52 18.15 18.19
N TRP A 452 -5.42 18.19 17.46
CA TRP A 452 -4.07 18.37 18.00
C TRP A 452 -3.46 19.67 17.45
N TYR A 453 -2.94 20.51 18.33
CA TYR A 453 -2.17 21.70 17.99
C TYR A 453 -0.69 21.44 18.24
N LEU A 454 0.08 21.32 17.18
CA LEU A 454 1.52 21.15 17.19
C LEU A 454 2.15 22.55 17.18
N ASN A 455 3.08 22.84 18.09
CA ASN A 455 3.70 24.15 18.24
C ASN A 455 5.23 24.03 18.19
N ALA A 456 5.85 24.89 17.40
CA ALA A 456 7.30 25.08 17.34
C ALA A 456 7.70 26.44 17.92
N GLU A 457 8.97 26.59 18.29
CA GLU A 457 9.54 27.89 18.64
C GLU A 457 9.41 28.87 17.47
N ASN A 458 9.25 30.16 17.78
CA ASN A 458 9.01 31.18 16.76
C ASN A 458 10.14 31.23 15.72
N GLY A 459 9.81 31.10 14.43
CA GLY A 459 10.77 31.01 13.32
C GLY A 459 11.25 29.60 12.97
N LYS A 460 10.78 28.55 13.66
CA LYS A 460 10.95 27.14 13.26
C LYS A 460 9.65 26.63 12.64
N ASN A 461 9.77 25.79 11.62
CA ASN A 461 8.65 25.06 11.04
C ASN A 461 8.40 23.71 11.76
N ILE A 462 7.40 22.97 11.27
CA ILE A 462 7.00 21.65 11.74
C ILE A 462 6.98 20.67 10.57
N GLN A 463 7.64 19.52 10.70
CA GLN A 463 7.45 18.34 9.85
C GLN A 463 6.58 17.35 10.63
N LEU A 464 5.50 16.87 10.03
CA LEU A 464 4.64 15.82 10.56
C LEU A 464 4.85 14.52 9.76
N HIS A 465 5.18 13.45 10.46
CA HIS A 465 5.37 12.11 9.90
C HIS A 465 4.34 11.15 10.51
N PHE A 466 3.66 10.37 9.66
CA PHE A 466 2.74 9.32 10.09
C PHE A 466 3.45 7.96 10.04
N GLN A 467 3.82 7.44 11.21
CA GLN A 467 4.48 6.14 11.36
C GLN A 467 3.53 4.98 11.03
N VAL A 468 2.27 5.12 11.44
CA VAL A 468 1.19 4.16 11.15
C VAL A 468 -0.06 4.96 10.79
N PHE A 469 -0.75 4.56 9.73
CA PHE A 469 -2.03 5.16 9.32
C PHE A 469 -2.98 4.10 8.74
N ASP A 470 -4.10 3.88 9.42
CA ASP A 470 -5.11 2.86 9.13
C ASP A 470 -6.49 3.38 9.59
N LEU A 471 -7.15 4.16 8.74
CA LEU A 471 -8.53 4.63 8.92
C LEU A 471 -9.50 3.87 8.02
N GLU A 472 -10.81 3.98 8.27
CA GLU A 472 -11.80 3.54 7.29
C GLU A 472 -11.55 4.24 5.96
N ASN A 473 -11.48 3.45 4.90
CA ASN A 473 -11.29 3.96 3.56
C ASN A 473 -12.58 4.61 3.08
N PHE A 474 -12.51 5.84 2.56
CA PHE A 474 -13.66 6.55 2.00
C PHE A 474 -14.72 7.05 2.99
N VAL A 475 -14.42 7.16 4.29
CA VAL A 475 -15.35 7.80 5.24
C VAL A 475 -14.60 8.59 6.32
N ASP A 476 -13.78 7.90 7.11
CA ASP A 476 -12.99 8.50 8.19
C ASP A 476 -11.74 9.20 7.65
N MET A 477 -11.40 10.35 8.24
CA MET A 477 -10.39 11.24 7.68
C MET A 477 -9.53 11.93 8.74
N VAL A 478 -8.26 12.13 8.40
CA VAL A 478 -7.36 13.08 9.07
C VAL A 478 -7.07 14.24 8.15
N GLU A 479 -7.18 15.44 8.69
CA GLU A 479 -7.02 16.73 8.02
C GLU A 479 -5.87 17.49 8.70
N VAL A 480 -4.91 17.97 7.91
CA VAL A 480 -3.70 18.66 8.39
C VAL A 480 -3.67 20.08 7.84
N ARG A 481 -3.50 21.07 8.71
CA ARG A 481 -3.50 22.50 8.37
C ARG A 481 -2.27 23.23 8.92
N ASP A 482 -1.81 24.22 8.17
CA ASP A 482 -0.69 25.12 8.48
C ASP A 482 -1.17 26.35 9.25
N GLY A 483 -0.91 26.35 10.55
CA GLY A 483 -1.38 27.34 11.51
C GLY A 483 -2.23 26.74 12.63
N ARG A 484 -2.82 27.61 13.45
CA ARG A 484 -3.64 27.25 14.61
C ARG A 484 -5.13 27.49 14.34
N GLY A 485 -5.93 26.43 14.41
CA GLY A 485 -7.39 26.47 14.34
C GLY A 485 -7.95 26.08 12.97
N PRO A 486 -9.29 25.99 12.82
CA PRO A 486 -9.92 25.46 11.60
C PRO A 486 -9.78 26.40 10.39
N ASP A 487 -9.57 27.70 10.61
CA ASP A 487 -9.41 28.71 9.54
C ASP A 487 -7.99 28.72 8.92
N SER A 488 -7.11 27.82 9.39
CA SER A 488 -5.71 27.71 8.93
C SER A 488 -5.59 26.99 7.57
N LEU A 489 -4.46 27.13 6.88
CA LEU A 489 -4.33 26.72 5.48
C LEU A 489 -4.26 25.18 5.36
N LEU A 490 -5.15 24.56 4.58
CA LEU A 490 -5.17 23.12 4.36
C LEU A 490 -3.90 22.65 3.63
N LEU A 491 -3.16 21.73 4.25
CA LEU A 491 -1.97 21.09 3.70
C LEU A 491 -2.28 19.73 3.10
N ALA A 492 -2.98 18.87 3.85
CA ALA A 492 -3.23 17.50 3.46
C ALA A 492 -4.53 16.94 4.06
N VAL A 493 -5.09 15.94 3.40
CA VAL A 493 -6.25 15.16 3.86
C VAL A 493 -5.97 13.70 3.55
N TYR A 494 -6.13 12.83 4.53
CA TYR A 494 -5.76 11.41 4.46
C TYR A 494 -6.91 10.52 4.94
N THR A 495 -7.14 9.40 4.26
CA THR A 495 -8.19 8.41 4.54
C THR A 495 -7.69 7.01 4.21
N GLY A 496 -8.28 5.95 4.78
CA GLY A 496 -7.87 4.59 4.46
C GLY A 496 -6.53 4.19 5.07
N LYS A 497 -5.87 3.22 4.44
CA LYS A 497 -4.62 2.60 4.90
C LYS A 497 -3.46 2.85 3.95
N GLY A 498 -2.29 3.16 4.49
CA GLY A 498 -1.03 3.18 3.74
C GLY A 498 0.07 4.02 4.40
N PRO A 499 1.32 3.92 3.91
CA PRO A 499 2.33 4.92 4.20
C PRO A 499 1.88 6.26 3.60
N LEU A 500 2.10 7.35 4.33
CA LEU A 500 1.75 8.70 3.90
C LEU A 500 3.03 9.54 3.75
N PRO A 501 3.08 10.48 2.79
CA PRO A 501 4.19 11.40 2.69
C PRO A 501 4.20 12.38 3.86
N ASP A 502 5.39 12.83 4.23
CA ASP A 502 5.60 13.82 5.28
C ASP A 502 4.95 15.15 4.92
N VAL A 503 4.35 15.80 5.92
CA VAL A 503 3.68 17.09 5.75
C VAL A 503 4.51 18.18 6.42
N TYR A 504 4.90 19.19 5.65
CA TYR A 504 5.69 20.32 6.13
C TYR A 504 4.82 21.57 6.26
N SER A 505 4.88 22.21 7.43
CA SER A 505 4.25 23.52 7.70
C SER A 505 5.20 24.65 7.29
N THR A 506 4.66 25.78 6.86
CA THR A 506 5.39 27.04 6.61
C THR A 506 5.39 27.97 7.83
N THR A 507 4.44 27.78 8.75
CA THR A 507 4.34 28.53 10.00
C THR A 507 4.99 27.78 11.17
N ASN A 508 4.95 28.34 12.38
CA ASN A 508 5.43 27.68 13.59
C ASN A 508 4.33 26.90 14.35
N GLN A 509 3.17 26.68 13.71
CA GLN A 509 2.04 25.97 14.29
C GLN A 509 1.39 25.06 13.23
N MET A 510 0.96 23.87 13.60
CA MET A 510 0.24 22.96 12.70
C MET A 510 -0.95 22.38 13.45
N THR A 511 -2.10 22.30 12.79
CA THR A 511 -3.32 21.69 13.35
C THR A 511 -3.59 20.37 12.65
N VAL A 512 -3.77 19.30 13.43
CA VAL A 512 -4.20 17.99 12.92
C VAL A 512 -5.59 17.69 13.48
N ILE A 513 -6.51 17.22 12.64
CA ILE A 513 -7.91 16.99 12.98
C ILE A 513 -8.31 15.59 12.50
N LEU A 514 -8.82 14.74 13.39
CA LEU A 514 -9.44 13.45 13.04
C LEU A 514 -10.96 13.60 13.12
N GLN A 515 -11.67 13.23 12.06
CA GLN A 515 -13.13 13.12 12.05
C GLN A 515 -13.56 11.70 11.67
N THR A 516 -14.44 11.11 12.48
CA THR A 516 -14.97 9.76 12.24
C THR A 516 -16.50 9.71 12.22
N ASP A 517 -17.07 8.69 11.56
CA ASP A 517 -18.50 8.57 11.26
C ASP A 517 -19.29 7.80 12.36
N LYS A 518 -20.36 7.02 12.09
CA LYS A 518 -21.07 6.21 13.09
C LYS A 518 -20.77 4.70 13.03
N THR A 519 -20.04 4.22 12.04
CA THR A 519 -19.96 2.79 11.70
C THR A 519 -18.66 2.44 11.00
N VAL A 520 -18.02 1.34 11.43
CA VAL A 520 -16.68 0.91 10.97
C VAL A 520 -15.60 1.83 11.54
N THR A 521 -14.56 1.21 12.10
CA THR A 521 -13.43 1.92 12.68
C THR A 521 -12.22 1.02 12.51
N GLU A 522 -11.11 1.54 12.01
CA GLU A 522 -9.84 0.82 11.86
C GLU A 522 -8.86 1.18 13.00
N LYS A 523 -7.62 0.70 12.96
CA LYS A 523 -6.64 0.84 14.06
C LYS A 523 -6.29 2.28 14.41
N GLY A 524 -6.47 3.22 13.49
CA GLY A 524 -6.16 4.62 13.65
C GLY A 524 -4.76 4.98 13.17
N PHE A 525 -4.13 5.96 13.82
CA PHE A 525 -2.81 6.43 13.43
C PHE A 525 -1.89 6.69 14.62
N LEU A 526 -0.60 6.60 14.34
CA LEU A 526 0.49 7.05 15.20
C LEU A 526 1.35 8.01 14.37
N ALA A 527 1.53 9.23 14.86
CA ALA A 527 2.29 10.28 14.20
C ALA A 527 3.31 10.88 15.17
N ASN A 528 4.42 11.37 14.64
CA ASN A 528 5.34 12.24 15.35
C ASN A 528 5.56 13.51 14.55
N PHE A 529 5.91 14.59 15.25
CA PHE A 529 6.34 15.82 14.59
C PHE A 529 7.72 16.24 15.07
N THR A 530 8.52 16.74 14.16
CA THR A 530 9.84 17.32 14.43
C THR A 530 9.75 18.83 14.22
N THR A 531 10.64 19.61 14.85
CA THR A 531 10.68 21.06 14.65
C THR A 531 12.09 21.56 14.43
N GLY A 532 12.22 22.69 13.74
CA GLY A 532 13.52 23.28 13.46
C GLY A 532 14.23 22.67 12.26
N TYR A 533 13.48 22.13 11.29
CA TYR A 533 13.98 22.13 9.93
C TYR A 533 14.20 23.59 9.55
N HIS A 534 15.43 23.92 9.21
CA HIS A 534 15.64 25.13 8.45
C HIS A 534 15.07 24.87 7.06
N LEU A 535 13.83 25.35 6.84
CA LEU A 535 13.53 26.08 5.60
C LEU A 535 14.37 27.37 5.61
N SER A 536 15.70 27.23 5.73
CA SER A 536 16.61 28.23 5.22
C SER A 536 16.24 28.34 3.75
N ALA A 537 15.85 29.54 3.33
CA ALA A 537 15.96 29.89 1.93
C ALA A 537 17.32 29.37 1.44
N CYS A 538 17.31 28.66 0.31
CA CYS A 538 18.52 28.06 -0.25
C CYS A 538 19.65 29.09 -0.34
N THR A 539 20.89 28.65 -0.45
CA THR A 539 22.04 29.57 -0.41
C THR A 539 21.92 30.66 -1.48
N VAL A 540 22.74 31.72 -1.38
CA VAL A 540 22.60 32.90 -2.25
C VAL A 540 22.66 32.53 -3.75
N ASP A 541 23.23 31.37 -4.09
CA ASP A 541 23.37 30.86 -5.45
C ASP A 541 22.39 29.73 -5.84
N GLU A 542 21.35 29.48 -5.03
CA GLU A 542 20.33 28.43 -5.22
C GLU A 542 18.89 28.97 -5.27
N HIS A 543 17.98 28.15 -5.82
CA HIS A 543 16.53 28.31 -5.90
C HIS A 543 15.83 27.18 -5.14
N GLN A 544 14.67 27.46 -4.55
CA GLN A 544 13.88 26.51 -3.78
C GLN A 544 12.67 26.03 -4.59
N CYS A 545 12.60 24.72 -4.84
CA CYS A 545 11.45 24.06 -5.44
C CYS A 545 10.20 24.19 -4.54
N GLY A 546 9.00 24.04 -5.12
CA GLY A 546 7.74 23.97 -4.36
C GLY A 546 7.66 22.73 -3.46
N SER A 547 8.39 21.66 -3.80
CA SER A 547 8.64 20.48 -2.94
C SER A 547 9.53 20.77 -1.72
N GLY A 548 10.22 21.91 -1.69
CA GLY A 548 11.15 22.30 -0.63
C GLY A 548 12.63 21.98 -0.90
N GLU A 549 12.94 21.22 -1.96
CA GLU A 549 14.32 20.95 -2.38
C GLU A 549 15.04 22.21 -2.92
N CYS A 550 16.38 22.20 -2.91
CA CYS A 550 17.20 23.31 -3.39
C CYS A 550 17.98 22.92 -4.66
N ILE A 551 17.72 23.61 -5.76
CA ILE A 551 18.49 23.48 -7.01
C ILE A 551 19.44 24.68 -7.21
N PRO A 552 20.57 24.53 -7.93
CA PRO A 552 21.40 25.67 -8.32
C PRO A 552 20.64 26.68 -9.19
N LEU A 553 20.92 27.98 -9.06
CA LEU A 553 20.24 29.04 -9.83
C LEU A 553 20.43 28.96 -11.35
N HIS A 554 21.42 28.21 -11.84
CA HIS A 554 21.64 28.02 -13.28
C HIS A 554 20.73 26.95 -13.90
N ASN A 555 20.08 26.14 -13.07
CA ASN A 555 19.04 25.18 -13.46
C ASN A 555 17.64 25.82 -13.46
N LEU A 556 17.48 27.03 -12.93
CA LEU A 556 16.20 27.73 -12.94
C LEU A 556 15.92 28.30 -14.34
N CYS A 557 14.83 27.85 -14.98
CA CYS A 557 14.42 28.28 -16.32
C CYS A 557 15.41 27.86 -17.43
N ASP A 558 15.96 26.65 -17.34
CA ASP A 558 16.89 26.06 -18.31
C ASP A 558 16.21 25.14 -19.34
N GLY A 559 14.91 24.87 -19.18
CA GLY A 559 14.10 24.03 -20.06
C GLY A 559 14.09 22.54 -19.70
N ILE A 560 14.64 22.15 -18.54
CA ILE A 560 14.65 20.79 -18.01
C ILE A 560 14.11 20.84 -16.58
N PRO A 561 13.08 20.05 -16.20
CA PRO A 561 12.65 19.99 -14.81
C PRO A 561 13.67 19.20 -13.98
N GLN A 562 14.35 19.86 -13.03
CA GLN A 562 15.17 19.20 -12.00
C GLN A 562 14.44 19.12 -10.65
N CYS A 563 13.51 20.03 -10.37
CA CYS A 563 12.53 19.89 -9.29
C CYS A 563 11.52 18.79 -9.67
N GLU A 564 11.24 17.85 -8.76
CA GLU A 564 10.28 16.75 -8.99
C GLU A 564 8.85 17.26 -9.27
N ASP A 565 8.51 18.47 -8.80
CA ASP A 565 7.23 19.14 -9.04
C ASP A 565 7.23 20.08 -10.27
N GLY A 566 8.36 20.21 -10.98
CA GLY A 566 8.54 21.10 -12.14
C GLY A 566 8.42 22.60 -11.83
N SER A 567 8.60 23.00 -10.57
CA SER A 567 8.43 24.39 -10.12
C SER A 567 9.53 25.35 -10.55
N ASP A 568 10.68 24.84 -10.95
CA ASP A 568 11.83 25.53 -11.54
C ASP A 568 11.54 26.09 -12.93
N GLU A 569 10.82 25.33 -13.75
CA GLU A 569 10.41 25.75 -15.10
C GLU A 569 9.10 26.57 -15.10
N ALA A 570 8.48 26.76 -13.92
CA ALA A 570 7.28 27.57 -13.78
C ALA A 570 7.59 29.08 -13.70
N LYS A 571 6.82 29.88 -14.46
CA LYS A 571 6.82 31.37 -14.39
C LYS A 571 8.16 32.02 -14.72
N CYS A 572 8.85 31.46 -15.70
CA CYS A 572 10.10 31.99 -16.26
C CYS A 572 9.94 33.31 -17.05
N MET A 573 8.72 33.67 -17.44
CA MET A 573 8.42 34.91 -18.16
C MET A 573 7.22 35.65 -17.56
N ARG A 574 7.14 36.96 -17.82
CA ARG A 574 6.00 37.82 -17.44
C ARG A 574 5.87 39.06 -18.33
N LEU A 575 4.70 39.71 -18.28
CA LEU A 575 4.43 41.00 -18.91
C LEU A 575 4.45 42.13 -17.87
N LEU A 576 5.15 43.22 -18.14
CA LEU A 576 5.28 44.40 -17.26
C LEU A 576 4.56 45.62 -17.87
N ASN A 577 3.79 46.35 -17.05
CA ASN A 577 2.99 47.52 -17.44
C ASN A 577 1.92 47.27 -18.53
N GLY A 578 1.13 46.21 -18.38
CA GLY A 578 -0.16 46.06 -19.06
C GLY A 578 -1.33 46.58 -18.22
N SER A 579 -2.38 47.11 -18.85
CA SER A 579 -3.67 47.37 -18.16
C SER A 579 -4.49 46.10 -17.96
N LEU A 580 -4.09 45.02 -18.62
CA LEU A 580 -4.68 43.69 -18.63
C LEU A 580 -3.52 42.69 -18.53
N SER A 581 -3.75 41.50 -17.96
CA SER A 581 -2.70 40.45 -17.85
C SER A 581 -2.31 39.81 -19.20
N THR A 582 -2.74 40.41 -20.31
CA THR A 582 -2.64 39.90 -21.69
C THR A 582 -1.79 40.79 -22.59
N GLU A 583 -1.30 41.92 -22.08
CA GLU A 583 -0.42 42.84 -22.81
C GLU A 583 0.69 43.40 -21.90
N GLY A 584 1.81 43.82 -22.48
CA GLY A 584 2.88 44.53 -21.77
C GLY A 584 4.28 44.27 -22.30
N LEU A 585 5.28 44.78 -21.59
CA LEU A 585 6.70 44.57 -21.89
C LEU A 585 7.15 43.18 -21.45
N VAL A 586 7.74 42.40 -22.35
CA VAL A 586 8.20 41.04 -22.03
C VAL A 586 9.44 41.08 -21.14
N GLN A 587 9.38 40.35 -20.02
CA GLN A 587 10.53 40.06 -19.17
C GLN A 587 10.73 38.56 -19.03
N ALA A 588 11.97 38.10 -19.18
CA ALA A 588 12.38 36.74 -18.83
C ALA A 588 13.23 36.77 -17.54
N ARG A 589 13.20 35.67 -16.80
CA ARG A 589 13.98 35.49 -15.58
C ARG A 589 15.29 34.79 -15.91
N ILE A 590 16.41 35.36 -15.46
CA ILE A 590 17.72 34.71 -15.50
C ILE A 590 18.27 34.76 -14.08
N GLY A 591 18.39 33.59 -13.45
CA GLY A 591 18.70 33.47 -12.02
C GLY A 591 17.75 34.30 -11.13
N LYS A 592 18.30 35.31 -10.44
CA LYS A 592 17.55 36.17 -9.51
C LYS A 592 17.05 37.50 -10.12
N SER A 593 17.44 37.83 -11.36
CA SER A 593 17.05 39.08 -12.04
C SER A 593 15.99 38.87 -13.12
N TRP A 594 15.18 39.92 -13.33
CA TRP A 594 14.25 40.01 -14.46
C TRP A 594 14.87 40.89 -15.54
N HIS A 595 15.07 40.31 -16.73
CA HIS A 595 15.71 40.94 -17.87
C HIS A 595 14.65 41.35 -18.90
N LEU A 596 14.78 42.54 -19.48
CA LEU A 596 13.86 43.02 -20.54
C LEU A 596 14.24 42.42 -21.89
N ALA A 597 13.25 41.89 -22.62
CA ALA A 597 13.48 41.28 -23.92
C ALA A 597 13.76 42.34 -25.01
N CYS A 598 14.91 42.20 -25.68
CA CYS A 598 15.30 43.02 -26.83
C CYS A 598 14.49 42.69 -28.09
N ALA A 599 14.22 43.70 -28.91
CA ALA A 599 13.51 43.53 -30.18
C ALA A 599 14.41 43.03 -31.34
N ASP A 600 15.74 42.99 -31.13
CA ASP A 600 16.78 42.76 -32.14
C ASP A 600 16.52 41.61 -33.13
N ASP A 601 16.12 40.44 -32.63
CA ASP A 601 15.87 39.21 -33.40
C ASP A 601 14.46 38.65 -33.15
N TRP A 602 13.51 39.50 -32.77
CA TRP A 602 12.16 39.07 -32.37
C TRP A 602 11.28 38.68 -33.56
N SER A 603 10.65 37.50 -33.50
CA SER A 603 9.78 36.98 -34.56
C SER A 603 8.34 36.75 -34.10
N GLU A 604 7.41 36.59 -35.03
CA GLU A 604 6.04 36.16 -34.74
C GLU A 604 6.05 34.79 -34.04
N GLU A 605 6.86 33.83 -34.49
CA GLU A 605 7.00 32.52 -33.82
C GLU A 605 7.49 32.60 -32.36
N ILE A 606 8.36 33.57 -32.02
CA ILE A 606 8.77 33.81 -30.63
C ILE A 606 7.63 34.48 -29.86
N SER A 607 6.88 35.38 -30.51
CA SER A 607 5.67 36.00 -29.92
C SER A 607 4.66 34.93 -29.51
N ASP A 608 4.37 33.97 -30.39
CA ASP A 608 3.45 32.87 -30.13
C ASP A 608 3.97 31.94 -29.03
N SER A 609 5.22 31.48 -29.12
CA SER A 609 5.81 30.63 -28.07
C SER A 609 5.84 31.31 -26.69
N VAL A 610 6.02 32.64 -26.63
CA VAL A 610 5.97 33.41 -25.38
C VAL A 610 4.53 33.54 -24.86
N CYS A 611 3.54 33.79 -25.72
CA CYS A 611 2.14 33.78 -25.31
C CYS A 611 1.69 32.39 -24.82
N GLN A 612 2.14 31.31 -25.48
CA GLN A 612 1.86 29.93 -25.07
C GLN A 612 2.52 29.56 -23.74
N LEU A 613 3.76 30.00 -23.49
CA LEU A 613 4.47 29.83 -22.21
C LEU A 613 3.89 30.68 -21.07
N LEU A 614 3.15 31.74 -21.39
CA LEU A 614 2.33 32.49 -20.43
C LEU A 614 0.91 31.90 -20.31
N GLY A 615 0.59 30.84 -21.07
CA GLY A 615 -0.74 30.24 -21.21
C GLY A 615 -1.81 31.18 -21.78
N LEU A 616 -1.42 32.27 -22.43
CA LEU A 616 -2.31 33.30 -22.95
C LEU A 616 -2.76 33.07 -24.41
N GLY A 617 -2.57 31.86 -24.94
CA GLY A 617 -2.84 31.53 -26.35
C GLY A 617 -1.70 31.95 -27.28
N ASP A 618 -2.03 32.37 -28.50
CA ASP A 618 -1.08 32.85 -29.51
C ASP A 618 -0.91 34.37 -29.44
N ALA A 619 0.06 34.95 -30.16
CA ALA A 619 0.22 36.40 -30.20
C ALA A 619 -0.87 37.08 -31.03
N ASN A 620 -1.35 38.24 -30.55
CA ASN A 620 -2.22 39.13 -31.31
C ASN A 620 -1.39 40.18 -32.06
N THR A 621 -0.52 40.87 -31.32
CA THR A 621 0.47 41.81 -31.89
C THR A 621 1.72 41.84 -31.03
N SER A 622 2.89 42.01 -31.66
CA SER A 622 4.13 42.39 -31.00
C SER A 622 4.68 43.66 -31.64
N SER A 623 5.30 44.54 -30.85
CA SER A 623 5.81 45.82 -31.33
C SER A 623 7.09 46.24 -30.59
N PRO A 624 8.09 46.80 -31.30
CA PRO A 624 9.28 47.35 -30.67
C PRO A 624 8.96 48.71 -30.06
N VAL A 625 9.29 48.89 -28.78
CA VAL A 625 9.08 50.12 -28.02
C VAL A 625 10.42 50.65 -27.53
N LEU A 626 10.63 51.96 -27.67
CA LEU A 626 11.85 52.62 -27.20
C LEU A 626 11.84 52.70 -25.65
N PHE A 627 12.79 52.01 -25.01
CA PHE A 627 12.95 52.03 -23.56
C PHE A 627 14.12 52.94 -23.17
N THR A 628 13.88 53.86 -22.23
CA THR A 628 14.85 54.89 -21.82
C THR A 628 15.38 54.68 -20.40
N GLY A 629 15.12 53.51 -19.80
CA GLY A 629 15.62 53.14 -18.48
C GLY A 629 16.85 52.24 -18.57
N ASP A 630 17.72 52.34 -17.57
CA ASP A 630 18.80 51.38 -17.36
C ASP A 630 18.24 50.10 -16.70
N GLY A 631 18.58 48.94 -17.26
CA GLY A 631 18.19 47.63 -16.73
C GLY A 631 18.94 46.51 -17.45
N PRO A 632 19.00 45.29 -16.90
CA PRO A 632 19.60 44.16 -17.60
C PRO A 632 18.68 43.70 -18.74
N PHE A 633 19.26 43.36 -19.88
CA PHE A 633 18.52 42.95 -21.07
C PHE A 633 18.78 41.48 -21.43
N VAL A 634 17.90 40.92 -22.27
CA VAL A 634 17.99 39.55 -22.78
C VAL A 634 17.59 39.50 -24.25
N THR A 635 18.35 38.76 -25.05
CA THR A 635 17.93 38.31 -26.38
C THR A 635 17.28 36.94 -26.23
N ILE A 636 16.04 36.80 -26.70
CA ILE A 636 15.31 35.53 -26.69
C ILE A 636 15.37 34.96 -28.11
N THR A 637 15.81 33.71 -28.26
CA THR A 637 15.91 33.01 -29.55
C THR A 637 15.27 31.62 -29.46
N LYS A 638 14.89 31.02 -30.60
CA LYS A 638 14.22 29.72 -30.66
C LYS A 638 15.21 28.60 -30.98
N GLY A 639 15.30 27.59 -30.12
CA GLY A 639 16.14 26.41 -30.31
C GLY A 639 15.55 25.38 -31.27
N SER A 640 16.33 24.35 -31.60
CA SER A 640 15.93 23.28 -32.54
C SER A 640 14.74 22.43 -32.07
N ASN A 641 14.43 22.45 -30.78
CA ASN A 641 13.42 21.61 -30.14
C ASN A 641 12.21 22.43 -29.63
N GLN A 642 11.93 23.60 -30.25
CA GLN A 642 10.90 24.56 -29.82
C GLN A 642 11.13 25.26 -28.47
N SER A 643 12.18 24.92 -27.72
CA SER A 643 12.59 25.64 -26.51
C SER A 643 13.07 27.07 -26.80
N LEU A 644 12.85 27.98 -25.85
CA LEU A 644 13.41 29.33 -25.89
C LEU A 644 14.81 29.34 -25.25
N ILE A 645 15.73 30.09 -25.85
CA ILE A 645 17.12 30.26 -25.38
C ILE A 645 17.30 31.72 -24.99
N PHE A 646 17.64 31.95 -23.72
CA PHE A 646 17.88 33.26 -23.14
C PHE A 646 19.38 33.62 -23.21
N THR A 647 19.73 34.75 -23.81
CA THR A 647 21.11 35.27 -23.88
C THR A 647 21.19 36.67 -23.28
N GLU A 648 21.96 36.86 -22.21
CA GLU A 648 22.13 38.17 -21.56
C GLU A 648 22.76 39.22 -22.49
N ARG A 649 22.34 40.49 -22.31
CA ARG A 649 23.01 41.66 -22.91
C ARG A 649 23.04 42.85 -21.96
N GLU A 650 24.09 43.67 -22.09
CA GLU A 650 24.19 44.98 -21.45
C GLU A 650 23.26 46.04 -22.08
N HIS A 651 23.00 45.94 -23.39
CA HIS A 651 22.13 46.85 -24.15
C HIS A 651 21.45 46.13 -25.34
N CYS A 652 20.21 46.52 -25.66
CA CYS A 652 19.53 46.15 -26.91
C CYS A 652 19.97 47.07 -28.07
N LEU A 653 19.81 46.63 -29.32
CA LEU A 653 20.00 47.51 -30.48
C LEU A 653 18.93 48.62 -30.46
N ASP A 654 19.38 49.85 -30.73
CA ASP A 654 18.58 51.08 -30.72
C ASP A 654 17.72 51.33 -29.45
N ASN A 655 18.02 50.68 -28.33
CA ASN A 655 17.23 50.67 -27.09
C ASN A 655 15.77 50.22 -27.29
N LEU A 656 15.52 49.30 -28.22
CA LEU A 656 14.20 48.75 -28.51
C LEU A 656 13.94 47.47 -27.71
N VAL A 657 12.87 47.48 -26.92
CA VAL A 657 12.35 46.31 -26.18
C VAL A 657 11.00 45.88 -26.74
N VAL A 658 10.58 44.65 -26.44
CA VAL A 658 9.34 44.11 -27.00
C VAL A 658 8.14 44.38 -26.09
N HIS A 659 7.11 45.01 -26.66
CA HIS A 659 5.75 45.02 -26.14
C HIS A 659 4.92 43.96 -26.87
N LEU A 660 4.38 43.00 -26.13
CA LEU A 660 3.61 41.87 -26.62
C LEU A 660 2.15 41.99 -26.16
N GLN A 661 1.21 41.60 -27.01
CA GLN A 661 -0.20 41.43 -26.69
C GLN A 661 -0.65 40.06 -27.19
N CYS A 662 -1.19 39.23 -26.30
CA CYS A 662 -1.62 37.85 -26.57
C CYS A 662 -3.13 37.77 -26.83
N ASN A 663 -3.55 36.82 -27.66
CA ASN A 663 -4.94 36.52 -27.99
C ASN A 663 -5.52 35.52 -26.98
N ILE A 664 -6.32 36.02 -26.03
CA ILE A 664 -7.07 35.19 -25.08
C ILE A 664 -7.78 34.04 -25.82
N GLN A 665 -7.37 32.81 -25.49
CA GLN A 665 -7.95 31.55 -25.94
C GLN A 665 -9.48 31.64 -25.96
N SER A 666 -10.11 31.26 -27.09
CA SER A 666 -11.51 31.63 -27.34
C SER A 666 -12.49 30.88 -26.44
N CYS A 667 -12.82 31.49 -25.32
CA CYS A 667 -13.73 30.98 -24.30
C CYS A 667 -15.16 31.51 -24.45
N GLY A 668 -16.11 30.83 -23.81
CA GLY A 668 -17.48 31.32 -23.56
C GLY A 668 -18.34 31.55 -24.79
N LYS A 669 -17.98 30.99 -25.95
CA LYS A 669 -18.76 31.10 -27.19
C LYS A 669 -19.88 30.06 -27.20
N HIS A 670 -21.12 30.53 -27.12
CA HIS A 670 -22.32 29.71 -27.28
C HIS A 670 -22.76 29.71 -28.75
N LEU A 671 -22.97 28.53 -29.35
CA LEU A 671 -23.14 28.38 -30.82
C LEU A 671 -24.59 28.44 -31.32
N VAL A 672 -25.63 28.47 -30.45
CA VAL A 672 -27.04 28.38 -30.89
C VAL A 672 -27.99 29.37 -30.20
N THR A 673 -28.91 29.96 -30.96
CA THR A 673 -29.95 30.89 -30.47
C THR A 673 -31.27 30.22 -30.04
N GLN A 674 -31.72 30.55 -28.81
CA GLN A 674 -33.09 30.51 -28.24
C GLN A 674 -33.97 29.22 -28.15
N ASN A 675 -34.38 28.97 -26.89
CA ASN A 675 -35.71 28.67 -26.30
C ASN A 675 -36.40 27.27 -26.25
N ASN A 676 -36.89 26.97 -25.03
CA ASN A 676 -38.04 26.17 -24.56
C ASN A 676 -37.99 24.62 -24.54
N GLY A 677 -37.97 24.00 -23.33
CA GLY A 677 -38.45 22.60 -23.11
C GLY A 677 -38.19 21.93 -21.74
N THR A 678 -39.18 21.82 -20.85
CA THR A 678 -39.17 21.23 -19.46
C THR A 678 -38.77 19.72 -19.35
N LYS A 679 -38.13 19.13 -18.29
CA LYS A 679 -37.82 19.60 -16.89
C LYS A 679 -36.93 18.69 -15.95
N ILE A 680 -35.93 19.26 -15.24
CA ILE A 680 -35.55 18.96 -13.81
C ILE A 680 -36.64 19.55 -12.87
N VAL A 681 -36.54 19.50 -11.53
CA VAL A 681 -37.40 20.34 -10.65
C VAL A 681 -37.30 21.80 -11.09
N GLY A 682 -38.26 22.25 -11.90
CA GLY A 682 -38.22 23.63 -12.42
C GLY A 682 -37.57 23.84 -13.79
N GLY A 683 -36.52 23.09 -14.13
CA GLY A 683 -35.65 23.31 -15.32
C GLY A 683 -36.21 22.87 -16.68
N SER A 684 -35.33 22.33 -17.53
CA SER A 684 -35.58 21.93 -18.92
C SER A 684 -34.56 20.90 -19.42
N ASP A 685 -34.97 20.00 -20.34
CA ASP A 685 -34.02 19.19 -21.12
C ASP A 685 -33.13 20.14 -21.92
N ALA A 686 -31.82 20.08 -21.73
CA ALA A 686 -30.90 20.93 -22.48
C ALA A 686 -30.95 20.56 -23.97
N ARG A 687 -30.58 21.50 -24.86
CA ARG A 687 -30.26 21.10 -26.23
C ARG A 687 -28.87 20.48 -26.27
N ARG A 688 -28.69 19.50 -27.15
CA ARG A 688 -27.34 19.05 -27.56
C ARG A 688 -26.58 20.30 -28.05
N GLU A 689 -25.30 20.44 -27.65
CA GLU A 689 -24.43 21.63 -27.89
C GLU A 689 -24.69 22.88 -27.03
N ALA A 690 -25.71 22.90 -26.13
CA ALA A 690 -26.01 24.11 -25.34
C ALA A 690 -24.93 24.46 -24.30
N TRP A 691 -24.26 23.48 -23.69
CA TRP A 691 -23.32 23.69 -22.59
C TRP A 691 -21.96 23.03 -22.86
N PRO A 692 -21.19 23.48 -23.87
CA PRO A 692 -20.00 22.78 -24.36
C PRO A 692 -18.81 22.78 -23.37
N TRP A 693 -18.90 23.55 -22.28
CA TRP A 693 -17.94 23.53 -21.17
C TRP A 693 -18.31 22.59 -20.03
N ILE A 694 -19.50 21.98 -20.04
CA ILE A 694 -19.89 21.08 -18.95
C ILE A 694 -19.20 19.73 -19.08
N VAL A 695 -18.76 19.20 -17.94
CA VAL A 695 -18.06 17.92 -17.83
C VAL A 695 -18.75 17.09 -16.76
N SER A 696 -18.95 15.79 -17.03
CA SER A 696 -19.37 14.84 -16.00
C SER A 696 -18.13 14.18 -15.40
N LEU A 697 -17.98 14.25 -14.07
CA LEU A 697 -16.90 13.61 -13.35
C LEU A 697 -17.36 12.24 -12.83
N HIS A 698 -16.71 11.18 -13.32
CA HIS A 698 -16.98 9.81 -12.95
C HIS A 698 -15.91 9.30 -11.98
N PHE A 699 -16.32 8.79 -10.82
CA PHE A 699 -15.44 8.11 -9.87
C PHE A 699 -15.77 6.61 -9.89
N ASN A 700 -14.78 5.76 -10.20
CA ASN A 700 -15.00 4.32 -10.46
C ASN A 700 -16.10 4.04 -11.50
N LEU A 701 -16.05 4.77 -12.62
CA LEU A 701 -17.01 4.67 -13.73
C LEU A 701 -18.44 5.14 -13.40
N GLN A 702 -18.75 5.57 -12.17
CA GLN A 702 -20.05 6.12 -11.79
C GLN A 702 -20.02 7.66 -11.79
N PRO A 703 -21.02 8.36 -12.36
CA PRO A 703 -21.10 9.82 -12.30
C PRO A 703 -21.36 10.28 -10.85
N VAL A 704 -20.55 11.23 -10.36
CA VAL A 704 -20.65 11.75 -8.98
C VAL A 704 -20.90 13.25 -8.93
N CYS A 705 -20.20 14.02 -9.78
CA CYS A 705 -20.26 15.47 -9.80
C CYS A 705 -20.17 16.04 -11.23
N GLY A 706 -20.53 17.31 -11.38
CA GLY A 706 -20.20 18.12 -12.53
C GLY A 706 -18.83 18.80 -12.40
N ALA A 707 -18.34 19.32 -13.52
CA ALA A 707 -17.22 20.24 -13.60
C ALA A 707 -17.38 21.18 -14.81
N SER A 708 -16.53 22.21 -14.87
CA SER A 708 -16.47 23.20 -15.95
C SER A 708 -15.08 23.20 -16.58
N LEU A 709 -15.01 23.00 -17.90
CA LEU A 709 -13.77 23.10 -18.68
C LEU A 709 -13.33 24.57 -18.81
N VAL A 710 -12.12 24.91 -18.36
CA VAL A 710 -11.60 26.30 -18.39
C VAL A 710 -10.39 26.49 -19.31
N SER A 711 -9.65 25.42 -19.63
CA SER A 711 -8.64 25.41 -20.71
C SER A 711 -8.79 24.13 -21.55
N ASP A 712 -7.78 23.72 -22.31
CA ASP A 712 -7.72 22.43 -23.01
C ASP A 712 -7.30 21.27 -22.09
N GLU A 713 -6.84 21.55 -20.86
CA GLU A 713 -6.33 20.57 -19.90
C GLU A 713 -6.78 20.79 -18.44
N TRP A 714 -7.44 21.91 -18.11
CA TRP A 714 -7.89 22.22 -16.76
C TRP A 714 -9.41 22.28 -16.60
N LEU A 715 -9.89 21.67 -15.52
CA LEU A 715 -11.28 21.70 -15.04
C LEU A 715 -11.40 22.43 -13.71
N VAL A 716 -12.52 23.14 -13.51
CA VAL A 716 -12.98 23.66 -12.22
C VAL A 716 -14.15 22.80 -11.72
N THR A 717 -14.11 22.38 -10.45
CA THR A 717 -15.20 21.69 -9.75
C THR A 717 -15.29 22.12 -8.29
N ALA A 718 -16.19 21.55 -7.49
CA ALA A 718 -16.31 21.82 -6.07
C ALA A 718 -15.29 21.00 -5.26
N ALA A 719 -14.72 21.58 -4.21
CA ALA A 719 -13.78 20.86 -3.35
C ALA A 719 -14.44 19.63 -2.71
N HIS A 720 -15.68 19.74 -2.26
CA HIS A 720 -16.40 18.63 -1.61
C HIS A 720 -16.63 17.41 -2.51
N CYS A 721 -16.55 17.56 -3.84
CA CYS A 721 -16.62 16.44 -4.78
C CYS A 721 -15.38 15.55 -4.72
N VAL A 722 -14.20 16.16 -4.53
CA VAL A 722 -12.89 15.50 -4.53
C VAL A 722 -12.29 15.32 -3.13
N TYR A 723 -12.94 15.85 -2.10
CA TYR A 723 -12.45 15.87 -0.72
C TYR A 723 -12.49 14.49 -0.03
N GLY A 724 -11.42 14.16 0.69
CA GLY A 724 -11.29 12.94 1.49
C GLY A 724 -11.37 11.66 0.64
N THR A 725 -12.58 11.13 0.51
CA THR A 725 -12.89 9.83 -0.08
C THR A 725 -12.47 9.72 -1.56
N HIS A 726 -12.50 10.85 -2.27
CA HIS A 726 -12.25 10.92 -3.70
C HIS A 726 -10.92 11.60 -4.06
N LEU A 727 -9.93 11.58 -3.16
CA LEU A 727 -8.63 12.24 -3.39
C LEU A 727 -7.71 11.53 -4.40
N LYS A 728 -7.95 10.26 -4.74
CA LYS A 728 -7.08 9.48 -5.64
C LYS A 728 -7.36 9.83 -7.12
N PRO A 729 -6.43 10.49 -7.86
CA PRO A 729 -6.67 10.91 -9.25
C PRO A 729 -6.94 9.73 -10.18
N SER A 730 -6.22 8.62 -10.00
CA SER A 730 -6.31 7.39 -10.80
C SER A 730 -7.67 6.65 -10.76
N ARG A 731 -8.65 7.16 -10.01
CA ARG A 731 -10.02 6.62 -9.96
C ARG A 731 -11.05 7.56 -10.60
N TRP A 732 -10.62 8.74 -11.05
CA TRP A 732 -11.44 9.75 -11.71
C TRP A 732 -11.29 9.73 -13.22
N GLN A 733 -12.41 9.92 -13.90
CA GLN A 733 -12.47 10.19 -15.33
C GLN A 733 -13.39 11.38 -15.59
N ALA A 734 -12.94 12.31 -16.41
CA ALA A 734 -13.72 13.42 -16.94
C ALA A 734 -14.33 13.01 -18.29
N VAL A 735 -15.65 13.13 -18.42
CA VAL A 735 -16.38 12.90 -19.67
C VAL A 735 -16.88 14.24 -20.20
N LEU A 736 -16.28 14.70 -21.29
CA LEU A 736 -16.56 15.97 -21.96
C LEU A 736 -17.45 15.74 -23.20
N GLY A 737 -18.25 16.72 -23.58
CA GLY A 737 -19.14 16.61 -24.76
C GLY A 737 -20.30 15.61 -24.61
N LEU A 738 -20.55 15.15 -23.38
CA LEU A 738 -21.62 14.22 -23.05
C LEU A 738 -22.98 14.92 -23.11
N TYR A 739 -24.01 14.20 -23.59
CA TYR A 739 -25.41 14.66 -23.55
C TYR A 739 -26.28 13.70 -22.74
N ASP A 740 -26.14 12.39 -22.99
CA ASP A 740 -26.80 11.32 -22.28
C ASP A 740 -25.75 10.44 -21.58
N GLN A 741 -25.94 10.16 -20.29
CA GLN A 741 -25.09 9.28 -19.46
C GLN A 741 -24.94 7.85 -20.04
N SER A 742 -25.80 7.42 -20.96
CA SER A 742 -25.68 6.13 -21.65
C SER A 742 -24.77 6.14 -22.89
N ASP A 743 -24.41 7.31 -23.41
CA ASP A 743 -23.65 7.47 -24.67
C ASP A 743 -22.12 7.65 -24.48
N VAL A 744 -21.58 7.46 -23.27
CA VAL A 744 -20.17 7.74 -22.88
C VAL A 744 -19.11 7.13 -23.82
N ALA A 745 -19.42 6.00 -24.47
CA ALA A 745 -18.50 5.30 -25.37
C ALA A 745 -18.54 5.77 -26.84
N GLN A 746 -19.35 6.77 -27.20
CA GLN A 746 -19.52 7.23 -28.59
C GLN A 746 -19.21 8.73 -28.78
N PRO A 747 -18.55 9.12 -29.89
CA PRO A 747 -18.42 10.54 -30.25
C PRO A 747 -19.80 11.23 -30.31
N PRO A 748 -19.94 12.47 -29.83
CA PRO A 748 -18.87 13.43 -29.53
C PRO A 748 -18.26 13.33 -28.12
N ALA A 749 -18.65 12.36 -27.29
CA ALA A 749 -18.11 12.24 -25.94
C ALA A 749 -16.61 11.92 -25.95
N ALA A 750 -15.84 12.63 -25.13
CA ALA A 750 -14.41 12.43 -24.93
C ALA A 750 -14.13 12.12 -23.46
N VAL A 751 -13.61 10.92 -23.19
CA VAL A 751 -13.15 10.53 -21.85
C VAL A 751 -11.69 10.93 -21.66
N ARG A 752 -11.35 11.44 -20.48
CA ARG A 752 -9.99 11.80 -20.05
C ARG A 752 -9.74 11.37 -18.61
N ASP A 753 -8.60 10.74 -18.38
CA ASP A 753 -8.14 10.40 -17.03
C ASP A 753 -7.53 11.64 -16.34
N ILE A 754 -7.54 11.64 -15.01
CA ILE A 754 -7.05 12.73 -14.15
C ILE A 754 -5.73 12.32 -13.52
N ASP A 755 -4.70 13.16 -13.66
CA ASP A 755 -3.39 12.97 -13.05
C ASP A 755 -3.20 13.80 -11.77
N ARG A 756 -3.78 15.00 -11.70
CA ARG A 756 -3.64 15.93 -10.56
C ARG A 756 -4.97 16.53 -10.11
N ILE A 757 -5.15 16.64 -8.80
CA ILE A 757 -6.27 17.31 -8.14
C ILE A 757 -5.70 18.37 -7.19
N ILE A 758 -6.21 19.59 -7.23
CA ILE A 758 -5.77 20.72 -6.40
C ILE A 758 -6.98 21.35 -5.73
N ILE A 759 -7.16 21.09 -4.43
CA ILE A 759 -8.22 21.67 -3.62
C ILE A 759 -7.81 23.07 -3.17
N ASN A 760 -8.76 24.01 -3.06
CA ASN A 760 -8.44 25.33 -2.52
C ASN A 760 -7.93 25.22 -1.07
N PRO A 761 -6.77 25.80 -0.73
CA PRO A 761 -6.20 25.66 0.61
C PRO A 761 -7.04 26.28 1.74
N HIS A 762 -8.01 27.15 1.42
CA HIS A 762 -8.94 27.70 2.40
C HIS A 762 -10.26 26.92 2.51
N TYR A 763 -10.40 25.78 1.83
CA TYR A 763 -11.62 24.98 1.90
C TYR A 763 -11.91 24.48 3.32
N MET A 764 -13.17 24.62 3.74
CA MET A 764 -13.66 24.18 5.04
C MET A 764 -14.91 23.30 4.88
N LYS A 765 -14.80 22.02 5.24
CA LYS A 765 -15.88 21.01 5.09
C LYS A 765 -17.18 21.39 5.82
N GLU A 766 -17.07 22.04 6.97
CA GLU A 766 -18.17 22.32 7.91
C GLU A 766 -18.98 23.57 7.54
N THR A 767 -18.28 24.66 7.21
CA THR A 767 -18.89 25.92 6.76
C THR A 767 -19.23 25.91 5.27
N LYS A 768 -18.59 25.02 4.50
CA LYS A 768 -18.56 25.00 3.03
C LYS A 768 -17.92 26.24 2.42
N ASP A 769 -17.10 26.96 3.18
CA ASP A 769 -16.33 28.07 2.64
C ASP A 769 -15.24 27.58 1.68
N SER A 770 -14.97 28.38 0.65
CA SER A 770 -13.95 28.12 -0.37
C SER A 770 -14.06 26.74 -1.04
N ASP A 771 -15.30 26.30 -1.29
CA ASP A 771 -15.64 25.01 -1.90
C ASP A 771 -15.37 24.97 -3.42
N ILE A 772 -14.08 25.04 -3.78
CA ILE A 772 -13.61 25.01 -5.16
C ILE A 772 -12.31 24.19 -5.28
N ALA A 773 -12.18 23.46 -6.37
CA ALA A 773 -11.02 22.65 -6.71
C ALA A 773 -10.74 22.70 -8.21
N LEU A 774 -9.48 22.46 -8.57
CA LEU A 774 -9.01 22.24 -9.92
C LEU A 774 -8.66 20.77 -10.14
N MET A 775 -8.91 20.28 -11.35
CA MET A 775 -8.47 18.96 -11.80
C MET A 775 -7.76 19.11 -13.14
N HIS A 776 -6.59 18.47 -13.27
CA HIS A 776 -5.80 18.45 -14.50
C HIS A 776 -6.11 17.17 -15.30
N LEU A 777 -6.17 17.30 -16.61
CA LEU A 777 -6.40 16.20 -17.54
C LEU A 777 -5.06 15.64 -18.00
N GLN A 778 -4.86 14.32 -17.89
CA GLN A 778 -3.62 13.67 -18.34
C GLN A 778 -3.34 13.88 -19.84
N GLN A 779 -4.36 14.21 -20.64
CA GLN A 779 -4.23 14.50 -22.06
C GLN A 779 -5.12 15.67 -22.46
N LYS A 780 -4.53 16.65 -23.18
CA LYS A 780 -5.24 17.79 -23.78
C LYS A 780 -6.46 17.36 -24.59
N VAL A 781 -7.50 18.19 -24.55
CA VAL A 781 -8.76 17.96 -25.26
C VAL A 781 -8.83 18.86 -26.50
N GLN A 782 -9.24 18.27 -27.64
CA GLN A 782 -9.47 19.04 -28.85
C GLN A 782 -10.82 19.73 -28.79
N TYR A 783 -10.84 21.03 -29.07
CA TYR A 783 -12.09 21.79 -29.11
C TYR A 783 -12.94 21.41 -30.31
N THR A 784 -14.24 21.26 -30.06
CA THR A 784 -15.27 20.91 -31.04
C THR A 784 -16.53 21.73 -30.75
N ASP A 785 -17.57 21.64 -31.58
CA ASP A 785 -18.85 22.31 -31.30
C ASP A 785 -19.50 21.82 -29.98
N TYR A 786 -19.10 20.64 -29.49
CA TYR A 786 -19.55 20.03 -28.23
C TYR A 786 -18.61 20.26 -27.04
N ILE A 787 -17.38 20.75 -27.28
CA ILE A 787 -16.33 20.89 -26.26
C ILE A 787 -15.62 22.23 -26.44
N GLN A 788 -15.89 23.19 -25.56
CA GLN A 788 -15.33 24.55 -25.55
C GLN A 788 -15.08 25.00 -24.10
N PRO A 789 -14.07 25.85 -23.81
CA PRO A 789 -13.83 26.34 -22.46
C PRO A 789 -14.79 27.48 -22.09
N ILE A 790 -15.20 27.56 -20.82
CA ILE A 790 -15.93 28.71 -20.25
C ILE A 790 -14.96 29.86 -19.93
N CYS A 791 -15.38 31.12 -20.04
CA CYS A 791 -14.54 32.23 -19.60
C CYS A 791 -14.52 32.33 -18.06
N LEU A 792 -13.33 32.54 -17.49
CA LEU A 792 -13.20 33.02 -16.12
C LEU A 792 -13.47 34.53 -16.07
N PRO A 793 -14.21 35.02 -15.06
CA PRO A 793 -14.48 36.45 -14.90
C PRO A 793 -13.22 37.22 -14.49
N GLU A 794 -13.25 38.54 -14.59
CA GLU A 794 -12.19 39.38 -13.99
C GLU A 794 -12.43 39.59 -12.49
N LYS A 795 -11.35 39.79 -11.72
CA LYS A 795 -11.40 40.04 -10.27
C LYS A 795 -12.32 41.19 -9.86
N HIS A 796 -12.47 42.20 -10.73
CA HIS A 796 -13.30 43.38 -10.49
C HIS A 796 -14.65 43.34 -11.23
N GLN A 797 -14.95 42.28 -11.99
CA GLN A 797 -16.22 42.10 -12.68
C GLN A 797 -17.31 41.75 -11.65
N GLN A 798 -18.38 42.55 -11.60
CA GLN A 798 -19.43 42.41 -10.59
C GLN A 798 -20.74 41.92 -11.20
N PHE A 799 -21.15 40.72 -10.81
CA PHE A 799 -22.48 40.19 -11.14
C PHE A 799 -23.47 40.66 -10.06
N LEU A 800 -24.30 41.64 -10.41
CA LEU A 800 -25.26 42.24 -9.49
C LEU A 800 -26.41 41.27 -9.12
N PRO A 801 -26.93 41.33 -7.87
CA PRO A 801 -28.14 40.60 -7.49
C PRO A 801 -29.32 40.91 -8.42
N GLY A 802 -30.07 39.87 -8.81
CA GLY A 802 -31.19 39.95 -9.76
C GLY A 802 -30.82 39.67 -11.22
N ILE A 803 -29.53 39.53 -11.56
CA ILE A 803 -29.12 38.99 -12.87
C ILE A 803 -29.56 37.51 -12.96
N ASN A 804 -30.12 37.13 -14.11
CA ASN A 804 -30.43 35.74 -14.42
C ASN A 804 -29.14 35.00 -14.80
N CYS A 805 -28.86 33.91 -14.11
CA CYS A 805 -27.79 32.97 -14.42
C CYS A 805 -28.39 31.63 -14.87
N SER A 806 -27.61 30.87 -15.63
CA SER A 806 -27.97 29.52 -16.05
C SER A 806 -27.15 28.49 -15.28
N ILE A 807 -27.83 27.43 -14.86
CA ILE A 807 -27.24 26.21 -14.29
C ILE A 807 -27.53 25.03 -15.21
N ALA A 808 -26.61 24.08 -15.28
CA ALA A 808 -26.78 22.85 -16.04
C ALA A 808 -26.13 21.65 -15.32
N GLY A 809 -26.69 20.46 -15.50
CA GLY A 809 -26.23 19.24 -14.83
C GLY A 809 -27.10 18.00 -15.08
N TRP A 810 -26.73 16.91 -14.41
CA TRP A 810 -27.37 15.58 -14.50
C TRP A 810 -27.93 15.11 -13.14
N GLY A 811 -28.00 15.99 -12.16
CA GLY A 811 -28.44 15.69 -10.81
C GLY A 811 -29.90 15.26 -10.68
N ASP A 812 -30.30 15.02 -9.44
CA ASP A 812 -31.61 14.50 -9.07
C ASP A 812 -32.76 15.39 -9.55
N LEU A 813 -33.71 14.78 -10.28
CA LEU A 813 -34.95 15.41 -10.75
C LEU A 813 -35.93 15.80 -9.61
N SER A 814 -35.59 15.52 -8.34
CA SER A 814 -36.27 15.94 -7.11
C SER A 814 -35.42 15.59 -5.89
N SER A 815 -35.57 16.30 -4.76
CA SER A 815 -34.78 16.02 -3.55
C SER A 815 -34.96 14.57 -3.05
N GLY A 816 -33.90 13.75 -3.16
CA GLY A 816 -33.93 12.30 -2.89
C GLY A 816 -34.63 11.48 -3.99
N GLY A 817 -34.55 11.96 -5.23
CA GLY A 817 -35.16 11.37 -6.42
C GLY A 817 -34.21 10.42 -7.16
N THR A 818 -34.30 10.44 -8.49
CA THR A 818 -33.35 9.77 -9.38
C THR A 818 -32.60 10.81 -10.21
N PRO A 819 -31.32 10.60 -10.51
CA PRO A 819 -30.55 11.47 -11.41
C PRO A 819 -31.11 11.41 -12.84
N SER A 820 -30.81 12.44 -13.62
CA SER A 820 -31.19 12.52 -15.03
C SER A 820 -30.10 11.93 -15.91
N ASN A 821 -30.46 10.97 -16.77
CA ASN A 821 -29.52 10.49 -17.80
C ASN A 821 -29.20 11.58 -18.82
N VAL A 822 -30.19 12.39 -19.19
CA VAL A 822 -30.07 13.49 -20.17
C VAL A 822 -29.62 14.76 -19.45
N LEU A 823 -28.75 15.54 -20.09
CA LEU A 823 -28.31 16.85 -19.58
C LEU A 823 -29.48 17.82 -19.48
N GLN A 824 -29.54 18.57 -18.39
CA GLN A 824 -30.63 19.48 -18.08
C GLN A 824 -30.10 20.89 -17.81
N GLU A 825 -30.95 21.89 -18.05
CA GLU A 825 -30.65 23.31 -17.89
C GLU A 825 -31.77 24.04 -17.13
N ALA A 826 -31.42 25.07 -16.36
CA ALA A 826 -32.38 25.95 -15.69
C ALA A 826 -31.85 27.36 -15.52
N VAL A 827 -32.75 28.34 -15.40
CA VAL A 827 -32.41 29.75 -15.17
C VAL A 827 -32.78 30.13 -13.73
N VAL A 828 -31.84 30.73 -13.00
CA VAL A 828 -31.97 31.14 -11.60
C VAL A 828 -31.42 32.56 -11.39
N PRO A 829 -32.12 33.45 -10.67
CA PRO A 829 -31.63 34.80 -10.41
C PRO A 829 -30.62 34.81 -9.24
N LEU A 830 -29.57 35.61 -9.35
CA LEU A 830 -28.63 35.87 -8.26
C LEU A 830 -29.31 36.59 -7.10
N LEU A 831 -28.95 36.22 -5.87
CA LEU A 831 -29.43 36.83 -4.62
C LEU A 831 -28.29 37.58 -3.92
N SER A 832 -28.60 38.66 -3.22
CA SER A 832 -27.61 39.36 -2.40
C SER A 832 -27.27 38.55 -1.15
N ASN A 833 -26.04 38.67 -0.65
CA ASN A 833 -25.58 37.88 0.49
C ASN A 833 -26.42 38.14 1.76
N GLU A 834 -26.92 39.35 1.99
CA GLU A 834 -27.78 39.64 3.15
C GLU A 834 -29.12 38.89 3.06
N LYS A 835 -29.69 38.81 1.86
CA LYS A 835 -30.93 38.05 1.61
C LYS A 835 -30.68 36.55 1.71
N CYS A 836 -29.56 36.06 1.18
CA CYS A 836 -29.20 34.66 1.32
C CYS A 836 -28.95 34.28 2.78
N GLN A 837 -28.26 35.13 3.56
CA GLN A 837 -28.02 34.90 4.98
C GLN A 837 -29.32 34.86 5.81
N GLN A 838 -30.34 35.62 5.43
CA GLN A 838 -31.68 35.54 6.04
C GLN A 838 -32.39 34.22 5.70
N GLN A 839 -32.23 33.73 4.47
CA GLN A 839 -32.86 32.50 3.95
C GLN A 839 -32.11 31.22 4.41
N MET A 840 -30.81 31.31 4.63
CA MET A 840 -29.90 30.23 5.01
C MET A 840 -29.35 30.45 6.42
N SER A 841 -30.22 30.81 7.38
CA SER A 841 -29.86 31.21 8.76
C SER A 841 -29.12 30.14 9.60
N LYS A 842 -28.96 28.92 9.07
CA LYS A 842 -28.17 27.83 9.68
C LYS A 842 -26.68 27.91 9.31
N TYR A 843 -26.35 28.55 8.18
CA TYR A 843 -24.99 28.67 7.64
C TYR A 843 -24.50 30.11 7.73
N ASN A 844 -23.18 30.31 7.72
CA ASN A 844 -22.55 31.62 7.67
C ASN A 844 -22.16 31.93 6.21
N ILE A 845 -22.90 32.81 5.54
CA ILE A 845 -22.71 33.13 4.12
C ILE A 845 -21.62 34.20 3.97
N THR A 846 -20.44 33.76 3.53
CA THR A 846 -19.24 34.60 3.38
C THR A 846 -19.21 35.35 2.05
N GLU A 847 -18.21 36.23 1.86
CA GLU A 847 -17.97 36.88 0.56
C GLU A 847 -17.50 35.89 -0.53
N ASN A 848 -16.99 34.73 -0.13
CA ASN A 848 -16.60 33.63 -1.02
C ASN A 848 -17.79 32.83 -1.56
N MET A 849 -19.01 33.10 -1.08
CA MET A 849 -20.24 32.45 -1.50
C MET A 849 -21.14 33.39 -2.32
N VAL A 850 -21.91 32.82 -3.24
CA VAL A 850 -23.02 33.49 -3.93
C VAL A 850 -24.21 32.53 -3.97
N CYS A 851 -25.42 33.07 -3.89
CA CYS A 851 -26.64 32.25 -3.89
C CYS A 851 -27.50 32.59 -5.10
N ALA A 852 -28.17 31.59 -5.67
CA ALA A 852 -29.06 31.76 -6.80
C ALA A 852 -30.34 30.94 -6.61
N GLY A 853 -31.49 31.52 -6.96
CA GLY A 853 -32.78 30.83 -6.83
C GLY A 853 -33.97 31.77 -6.60
N TYR A 854 -35.18 31.21 -6.68
CA TYR A 854 -36.42 31.95 -6.50
C TYR A 854 -36.95 31.89 -5.06
N ASP A 855 -37.56 32.98 -4.58
CA ASP A 855 -38.16 33.03 -3.23
C ASP A 855 -39.26 31.98 -3.01
N MET A 856 -39.97 31.60 -4.07
CA MET A 856 -40.98 30.53 -4.03
C MET A 856 -40.39 29.12 -4.18
N GLY A 857 -39.08 28.99 -4.38
CA GLY A 857 -38.43 27.73 -4.76
C GLY A 857 -38.86 27.28 -6.15
N GLY A 858 -38.93 25.97 -6.34
CA GLY A 858 -39.44 25.32 -7.55
C GLY A 858 -38.45 25.17 -8.71
N ILE A 859 -37.34 25.93 -8.74
CA ILE A 859 -36.20 25.78 -9.65
C ILE A 859 -34.91 25.93 -8.82
N ASP A 860 -34.02 24.93 -8.88
CA ASP A 860 -32.78 24.85 -8.08
C ASP A 860 -31.86 23.73 -8.59
N SER A 861 -30.58 23.76 -8.19
CA SER A 861 -29.63 22.64 -8.32
C SER A 861 -29.90 21.54 -7.28
N CYS A 862 -29.57 20.28 -7.55
CA CYS A 862 -29.79 19.18 -6.62
C CYS A 862 -28.58 18.24 -6.45
N GLN A 863 -28.77 17.12 -5.74
CA GLN A 863 -27.73 16.10 -5.54
C GLN A 863 -27.22 15.60 -6.91
N GLY A 864 -25.90 15.56 -7.13
CA GLY A 864 -25.28 15.22 -8.41
C GLY A 864 -24.97 16.41 -9.33
N ASP A 865 -25.55 17.59 -9.09
CA ASP A 865 -25.16 18.84 -9.78
C ASP A 865 -23.96 19.55 -9.11
N SER A 866 -23.49 19.03 -7.97
CA SER A 866 -22.30 19.50 -7.26
C SER A 866 -21.09 19.65 -8.18
N GLY A 867 -20.35 20.75 -8.06
CA GLY A 867 -19.23 21.07 -8.95
C GLY A 867 -19.65 21.59 -10.34
N GLY A 868 -20.93 21.53 -10.69
CA GLY A 868 -21.46 22.04 -11.95
C GLY A 868 -21.41 23.58 -12.08
N PRO A 869 -21.53 24.09 -13.32
CA PRO A 869 -21.45 25.52 -13.62
C PRO A 869 -22.69 26.32 -13.21
N LEU A 870 -22.48 27.45 -12.51
CA LEU A 870 -23.38 28.60 -12.52
C LEU A 870 -22.78 29.65 -13.45
N THR A 871 -23.45 29.94 -14.56
CA THR A 871 -22.93 30.82 -15.63
C THR A 871 -23.81 32.02 -15.90
N SER A 872 -23.22 33.09 -16.43
CA SER A 872 -23.95 34.28 -16.88
C SER A 872 -23.37 34.79 -18.19
N GLU A 873 -24.25 35.36 -19.02
CA GLU A 873 -23.91 35.96 -20.31
C GLU A 873 -23.61 37.45 -20.10
N ASP A 874 -22.42 37.90 -20.53
CA ASP A 874 -22.00 39.30 -20.49
C ASP A 874 -21.40 39.68 -21.85
N GLY A 875 -22.18 40.41 -22.64
CA GLY A 875 -21.91 40.64 -24.06
C GLY A 875 -22.09 39.36 -24.90
N ASP A 876 -21.13 39.08 -25.79
CA ASP A 876 -21.13 37.88 -26.66
C ASP A 876 -20.38 36.69 -26.01
N LYS A 877 -20.20 36.69 -24.68
CA LYS A 877 -19.43 35.67 -23.94
C LYS A 877 -20.15 35.19 -22.68
N TRP A 878 -19.99 33.91 -22.40
CA TRP A 878 -20.43 33.26 -21.18
C TRP A 878 -19.28 33.17 -20.17
N PHE A 879 -19.58 33.51 -18.92
CA PHE A 879 -18.65 33.52 -17.79
C PHE A 879 -19.09 32.56 -16.69
N LEU A 880 -18.13 31.89 -16.06
CA LEU A 880 -18.34 31.07 -14.86
C LEU A 880 -18.46 31.97 -13.62
N VAL A 881 -19.67 32.20 -13.14
CA VAL A 881 -19.96 33.06 -11.98
C VAL A 881 -19.81 32.28 -10.67
N GLY A 882 -20.20 31.00 -10.67
CA GLY A 882 -20.13 30.15 -9.50
C GLY A 882 -19.99 28.67 -9.81
N VAL A 883 -19.70 27.89 -8.77
CA VAL A 883 -19.60 26.43 -8.79
C VAL A 883 -20.59 25.86 -7.78
N THR A 884 -21.44 24.92 -8.17
CA THR A 884 -22.50 24.36 -7.29
C THR A 884 -21.91 23.71 -6.04
N SER A 885 -22.31 24.19 -4.85
CA SER A 885 -21.70 23.80 -3.58
C SER A 885 -22.68 23.11 -2.61
N PHE A 886 -23.75 23.78 -2.14
CA PHE A 886 -24.71 23.17 -1.22
C PHE A 886 -26.11 23.82 -1.23
N GLY A 887 -27.10 23.15 -0.64
CA GLY A 887 -28.48 23.64 -0.47
C GLY A 887 -29.22 22.96 0.69
N GLU A 888 -30.34 23.51 1.15
CA GLU A 888 -31.16 22.91 2.23
C GLU A 888 -32.33 22.07 1.67
N GLY A 889 -31.99 20.91 1.11
CA GLY A 889 -32.84 20.19 0.16
C GLY A 889 -32.72 20.82 -1.23
N CYS A 890 -33.63 20.47 -2.14
CA CYS A 890 -33.66 21.04 -3.50
C CYS A 890 -34.99 21.77 -3.74
N ALA A 891 -34.93 22.94 -4.37
CA ALA A 891 -36.07 23.70 -4.89
C ALA A 891 -37.14 24.06 -3.85
N ARG A 892 -36.77 24.24 -2.58
CA ARG A 892 -37.70 24.61 -1.50
C ARG A 892 -37.94 26.13 -1.46
N PRO A 893 -39.15 26.59 -1.07
CA PRO A 893 -39.41 28.01 -0.86
C PRO A 893 -38.43 28.61 0.16
N GLN A 894 -37.90 29.80 -0.16
CA GLN A 894 -36.93 30.54 0.67
C GLN A 894 -35.64 29.78 1.02
N ARG A 895 -35.25 28.76 0.24
CA ARG A 895 -34.00 28.01 0.38
C ARG A 895 -33.29 27.92 -0.97
N PRO A 896 -32.48 28.94 -1.35
CA PRO A 896 -31.74 28.92 -2.61
C PRO A 896 -30.54 27.98 -2.55
N GLY A 897 -30.08 27.53 -3.72
CA GLY A 897 -28.77 26.92 -3.88
C GLY A 897 -27.64 27.92 -3.60
N VAL A 898 -26.56 27.42 -3.01
CA VAL A 898 -25.34 28.16 -2.68
C VAL A 898 -24.18 27.63 -3.52
N TYR A 899 -23.40 28.56 -4.04
CA TYR A 899 -22.33 28.34 -5.01
C TYR A 899 -21.06 29.02 -4.52
N ALA A 900 -19.89 28.40 -4.75
CA ALA A 900 -18.61 29.06 -4.54
C ALA A 900 -18.44 30.18 -5.58
N ARG A 901 -18.16 31.41 -5.14
CA ARG A 901 -18.12 32.62 -5.98
C ARG A 901 -16.79 32.72 -6.72
N VAL A 902 -16.79 32.38 -8.01
CA VAL A 902 -15.55 32.24 -8.79
C VAL A 902 -14.73 33.53 -8.86
N THR A 903 -15.36 34.72 -8.85
CA THR A 903 -14.64 36.02 -8.86
C THR A 903 -13.63 36.19 -7.72
N MET A 904 -13.87 35.56 -6.56
CA MET A 904 -12.94 35.59 -5.41
C MET A 904 -11.73 34.66 -5.62
N PHE A 905 -11.87 33.66 -6.47
CA PHE A 905 -10.88 32.62 -6.72
C PHE A 905 -10.14 32.79 -8.05
N VAL A 906 -10.47 33.79 -8.87
CA VAL A 906 -9.83 34.03 -10.18
C VAL A 906 -8.30 34.08 -10.07
N ASP A 907 -7.75 34.81 -9.10
CA ASP A 907 -6.30 34.91 -8.92
C ASP A 907 -5.66 33.55 -8.55
N TRP A 908 -6.34 32.76 -7.71
CA TRP A 908 -5.90 31.43 -7.30
C TRP A 908 -5.95 30.45 -8.49
N ILE A 909 -7.06 30.44 -9.23
CA ILE A 909 -7.22 29.62 -10.45
C ILE A 909 -6.15 30.00 -11.47
N LYS A 910 -6.01 31.31 -11.75
CA LYS A 910 -5.05 31.80 -12.74
C LYS A 910 -3.62 31.46 -12.35
N ASN A 911 -3.23 31.62 -11.09
CA ASN A 911 -1.88 31.32 -10.59
C ASN A 911 -1.52 29.80 -10.61
N ILE A 912 -2.47 28.92 -10.93
CA ILE A 912 -2.24 27.48 -11.08
C ILE A 912 -2.24 27.07 -12.57
N ILE A 913 -3.12 27.68 -13.37
CA ILE A 913 -3.27 27.39 -14.80
C ILE A 913 -2.25 28.17 -15.66
N TYR A 914 -1.81 29.35 -15.18
CA TYR A 914 -0.92 30.31 -15.84
C TYR A 914 0.22 30.77 -14.90
#